data_AF-R9P8Z2-F1
#
_entry.id   AF-R9P8Z2-F1
#
_cell.length_a   1.000
_cell.length_b   1.000
_cell.length_c   1.000
_cell.angle_alpha   90.00
_cell.angle_beta   90.00
_cell.angle_gamma   90.00
#
_symmetry.space_group_name_H-M   'P 1'
#
loop_
_entity.id
_entity.type
_entity.pdbx_description
1 polymer ?
#
loop_
_entity_poly.entity_id
_entity_poly.type
_entity_poly.pdbx_seq_one_letter_code
_entity_poly.pdbx_strand_id
1 'polypeptide(L)'
;MRSISLARCYRHFSATLSSGAPASISRSLSRPQQRSFHWPLTVSLISEDLLATISLLPIPSMSFSSDKGSRRGSISLASKRRGSGTEKLESHVSAYPLSLSFFSLSSSSAHVPLLYSSQRRSACHRAQNLFLHPPSSSDTFLATDRSNIPSKQSIRAPFCKAIETPLIGCTRLSASLSTFSWSLHPLTCSSTRCIHQPSRPHLAKMTAVAHTLMPSLPVGKVSRLVGGGISYMERALLTLNSLTPDSLTKQIASWHTSSHKHEDNPHAHEEQLKQTYERFEKLFTITPQRLRMITDRFVGVLEEGLQKDGQTVPMLPAYVFGWPSGDEVGSYLALDLGGTNLRVCHVVLKGAGKFEITQSKFRLTEEQKQSEGQKLFDFCADCLATFIKDHFGDQNGDVILEEELALGFTFSYPMEQEKIDHGKLVRWTKGFGNPNTEGRDCAAMFRESLDKFKLPVKMVSIINDTTGTLIASNYVNHDTRIACIFGTGCNAAYMEHMKDIPKIKHLGLPEDEEMAINCEYGAFDSFKHEHMAEIRTKYDEYIDLHSNKPHEQSYEKMIAGLYLGEIFRLCICDLIDEGILFLGQNTYKLEKTNVFDTAFLSLMESDPTDELLTVTGLFTHFFGIDTTIEERQFFRKLAKLIGTRSARLSSCGIAALVTKMGYLDKGCGVGADGSLYSKYPGFADRLHQALEDIFGEKGRNIKTYQAEDGSGVGSAIIAAMTKARKEEGKYVEV
;
A
#
# COMPACT_ATOMS: atom_id res chain seq x y z
N MET A 1 44.21 -15.27 -2.55
CA MET A 1 45.25 -14.56 -3.34
C MET A 1 45.16 -15.03 -4.79
N ARG A 2 45.41 -14.14 -5.78
CA ARG A 2 45.78 -14.40 -7.21
C ARG A 2 44.88 -15.39 -8.00
N SER A 3 44.07 -15.04 -9.00
CA SER A 3 44.23 -14.17 -10.21
C SER A 3 44.99 -14.83 -11.38
N ILE A 4 44.65 -14.40 -12.62
CA ILE A 4 45.13 -14.85 -13.96
C ILE A 4 44.31 -16.05 -14.53
N SER A 5 43.71 -16.11 -15.74
CA SER A 5 43.45 -15.23 -16.92
C SER A 5 44.06 -15.71 -18.27
N LEU A 6 43.40 -15.30 -19.39
CA LEU A 6 43.83 -15.27 -20.82
C LEU A 6 43.76 -16.53 -21.75
N ALA A 7 42.62 -16.64 -22.44
CA ALA A 7 42.41 -16.40 -23.90
C ALA A 7 43.21 -17.14 -25.03
N ARG A 8 42.46 -17.56 -26.07
CA ARG A 8 42.75 -17.76 -27.53
C ARG A 8 41.42 -18.14 -28.21
N CYS A 9 41.08 -17.95 -29.50
CA CYS A 9 41.61 -17.28 -30.70
C CYS A 9 40.38 -16.63 -31.43
N TYR A 10 40.46 -15.71 -32.40
CA TYR A 10 41.17 -15.75 -33.68
C TYR A 10 41.42 -14.33 -34.25
N ARG A 11 42.23 -14.22 -35.31
CA ARG A 11 42.40 -13.02 -36.16
C ARG A 11 42.15 -13.38 -37.62
N HIS A 12 41.68 -12.43 -38.44
CA HIS A 12 42.37 -12.00 -39.67
C HIS A 12 41.66 -10.82 -40.36
N PHE A 13 42.40 -9.72 -40.61
CA PHE A 13 42.65 -9.20 -41.96
C PHE A 13 43.81 -8.18 -41.93
N SER A 14 44.36 -7.84 -43.10
CA SER A 14 45.45 -6.86 -43.31
C SER A 14 44.94 -5.72 -44.25
N ALA A 15 45.64 -4.63 -44.56
CA ALA A 15 47.08 -4.35 -44.45
C ALA A 15 47.42 -2.85 -44.31
N THR A 16 48.69 -2.62 -43.94
CA THR A 16 49.54 -1.40 -43.94
C THR A 16 49.25 -0.25 -44.92
N LEU A 17 49.57 0.98 -44.48
CA LEU A 17 50.60 1.81 -45.16
C LEU A 17 51.29 2.83 -44.20
N SER A 18 52.41 3.38 -44.68
CA SER A 18 53.42 4.26 -44.05
C SER A 18 53.03 5.75 -44.02
N SER A 19 53.70 6.73 -43.37
CA SER A 19 54.75 6.82 -42.32
C SER A 19 55.05 8.31 -42.05
N GLY A 20 55.57 8.71 -40.88
CA GLY A 20 56.25 10.01 -40.72
C GLY A 20 56.12 10.67 -39.34
N ALA A 21 57.16 11.41 -38.95
CA ALA A 21 57.25 12.21 -37.72
C ALA A 21 58.18 13.42 -37.95
N PRO A 22 58.41 14.30 -36.98
CA PRO A 22 57.42 15.12 -36.27
C PRO A 22 57.72 16.63 -36.44
N ALA A 23 56.71 17.49 -36.25
CA ALA A 23 56.92 18.94 -36.16
C ALA A 23 56.02 19.57 -35.10
N SER A 24 56.62 20.31 -34.16
CA SER A 24 55.93 21.02 -33.09
C SER A 24 55.65 22.47 -33.47
N ILE A 25 54.42 22.95 -33.26
CA ILE A 25 54.12 24.36 -33.00
C ILE A 25 52.88 24.45 -32.09
N SER A 26 52.88 25.43 -31.19
CA SER A 26 51.89 25.59 -30.12
C SER A 26 50.53 26.09 -30.59
N ARG A 27 49.45 25.53 -30.02
CA ARG A 27 48.24 26.31 -29.67
C ARG A 27 47.52 25.68 -28.47
N SER A 28 47.10 26.53 -27.55
CA SER A 28 46.36 26.15 -26.34
C SER A 28 44.92 25.77 -26.69
N LEU A 29 44.48 24.58 -26.28
CA LEU A 29 43.08 24.18 -26.29
C LEU A 29 42.59 23.91 -24.86
N SER A 30 41.67 24.76 -24.41
CA SER A 30 40.92 24.59 -23.17
C SER A 30 40.03 23.35 -23.23
N ARG A 31 39.88 22.65 -22.10
CA ARG A 31 38.94 21.52 -21.97
C ARG A 31 37.52 21.92 -22.39
N PRO A 32 36.81 21.11 -23.19
CA PRO A 32 35.36 21.26 -23.34
C PRO A 32 34.69 21.04 -21.98
N GLN A 33 33.80 21.95 -21.57
CA GLN A 33 32.90 21.69 -20.45
C GLN A 33 31.86 20.64 -20.86
N GLN A 34 31.80 19.52 -20.15
CA GLN A 34 30.61 18.67 -20.21
C GLN A 34 29.44 19.45 -19.61
N ARG A 35 28.46 19.82 -20.44
CA ARG A 35 27.18 20.35 -19.96
C ARG A 35 26.35 19.17 -19.44
N SER A 36 26.30 19.03 -18.12
CA SER A 36 25.40 18.12 -17.41
C SER A 36 23.95 18.56 -17.60
N PHE A 37 23.27 18.01 -18.61
CA PHE A 37 21.82 18.14 -18.76
C PHE A 37 21.13 17.26 -17.72
N HIS A 38 20.87 17.83 -16.54
CA HIS A 38 19.91 17.26 -15.60
C HIS A 38 18.51 17.32 -16.20
N TRP A 39 17.96 16.17 -16.56
CA TRP A 39 16.54 16.00 -16.82
C TRP A 39 15.84 15.57 -15.53
N PRO A 40 14.72 16.21 -15.14
CA PRO A 40 13.94 15.77 -13.98
C PRO A 40 13.24 14.43 -14.29
N LEU A 41 13.39 13.47 -13.39
CA LEU A 41 12.68 12.19 -13.43
C LEU A 41 11.23 12.37 -12.95
N THR A 42 10.33 12.75 -13.86
CA THR A 42 8.89 12.82 -13.55
C THR A 42 8.30 11.41 -13.48
N VAL A 43 8.17 10.87 -12.26
CA VAL A 43 7.45 9.63 -11.98
C VAL A 43 5.97 9.94 -11.78
N SER A 44 5.14 9.67 -12.80
CA SER A 44 3.69 9.88 -12.71
C SER A 44 2.99 8.72 -12.01
N LEU A 45 2.76 8.85 -10.70
CA LEU A 45 1.86 7.96 -9.95
C LEU A 45 0.40 8.31 -10.27
N ILE A 46 -0.25 7.55 -11.14
CA ILE A 46 -1.68 7.69 -11.49
C ILE A 46 -2.36 6.31 -11.58
N SER A 47 -2.54 5.63 -10.43
CA SER A 47 -3.18 4.31 -10.35
C SER A 47 -4.54 4.27 -9.63
N GLU A 48 -4.93 5.34 -8.92
CA GLU A 48 -6.17 5.36 -8.13
C GLU A 48 -7.37 5.90 -8.93
N ASP A 49 -7.26 7.11 -9.48
CA ASP A 49 -8.35 7.80 -10.20
C ASP A 49 -8.74 7.12 -11.52
N LEU A 50 -7.76 6.49 -12.19
CA LEU A 50 -7.95 5.79 -13.47
C LEU A 50 -9.03 4.70 -13.37
N LEU A 51 -9.05 3.98 -12.23
CA LEU A 51 -9.94 2.85 -11.99
C LEU A 51 -11.29 3.29 -11.41
N ALA A 52 -11.35 4.41 -10.68
CA ALA A 52 -12.61 4.98 -10.18
C ALA A 52 -13.56 5.40 -11.33
N THR A 53 -13.00 5.75 -12.49
CA THR A 53 -13.75 6.20 -13.68
C THR A 53 -14.50 5.04 -14.37
N ILE A 54 -14.04 3.80 -14.21
CA ILE A 54 -14.63 2.61 -14.86
C ILE A 54 -15.90 2.12 -14.12
N SER A 55 -15.95 2.31 -12.79
CA SER A 55 -17.01 1.84 -11.89
C SER A 55 -18.40 2.49 -12.06
N LEU A 56 -18.62 3.31 -13.08
CA LEU A 56 -19.90 4.01 -13.34
C LEU A 56 -20.66 3.51 -14.60
N LEU A 57 -20.18 2.44 -15.25
CA LEU A 57 -20.83 1.87 -16.43
C LEU A 57 -21.92 0.83 -16.05
N PRO A 58 -23.20 1.03 -16.43
CA PRO A 58 -24.26 0.06 -16.16
C PRO A 58 -24.19 -1.15 -17.11
N ILE A 59 -24.25 -2.36 -16.56
CA ILE A 59 -24.27 -3.61 -17.34
C ILE A 59 -25.63 -3.78 -18.05
N PRO A 60 -25.69 -3.92 -19.39
CA PRO A 60 -26.94 -4.15 -20.11
C PRO A 60 -27.46 -5.59 -19.92
N SER A 61 -28.63 -5.75 -19.30
CA SER A 61 -29.29 -7.05 -19.19
C SER A 61 -29.93 -7.48 -20.51
N MET A 62 -29.28 -8.36 -21.28
CA MET A 62 -29.89 -8.93 -22.49
C MET A 62 -30.90 -10.04 -22.16
N SER A 63 -32.19 -9.74 -22.34
CA SER A 63 -33.28 -10.72 -22.27
C SER A 63 -33.42 -11.46 -23.61
N PHE A 64 -33.14 -12.76 -23.64
CA PHE A 64 -33.40 -13.60 -24.81
C PHE A 64 -34.90 -13.84 -25.02
N SER A 65 -35.41 -13.48 -26.19
CA SER A 65 -36.76 -13.85 -26.66
C SER A 65 -36.69 -14.97 -27.70
N SER A 66 -37.28 -16.12 -27.41
CA SER A 66 -37.48 -17.22 -28.37
C SER A 66 -38.96 -17.55 -28.48
N ASP A 67 -39.52 -17.52 -29.70
CA ASP A 67 -40.98 -17.51 -29.89
C ASP A 67 -41.56 -18.82 -30.48
N LYS A 68 -42.64 -19.31 -29.86
CA LYS A 68 -43.67 -20.29 -30.31
C LYS A 68 -43.24 -21.65 -30.91
N GLY A 69 -43.69 -22.73 -30.26
CA GLY A 69 -43.48 -24.14 -30.67
C GLY A 69 -44.71 -25.10 -30.67
N SER A 70 -45.95 -24.60 -30.59
CA SER A 70 -47.21 -25.32 -30.90
C SER A 70 -47.66 -26.58 -30.07
N ARG A 71 -48.74 -26.39 -29.29
CA ARG A 71 -49.81 -27.37 -28.92
C ARG A 71 -49.39 -28.53 -27.94
N ARG A 72 -50.28 -29.15 -27.14
CA ARG A 72 -51.75 -29.32 -27.25
C ARG A 72 -52.45 -29.66 -25.90
N GLY A 73 -53.42 -28.85 -25.46
CA GLY A 73 -54.50 -29.25 -24.52
C GLY A 73 -54.17 -29.36 -23.02
N SER A 74 -55.12 -29.40 -22.07
CA SER A 74 -56.59 -29.18 -22.14
C SER A 74 -57.18 -28.91 -20.74
N ILE A 75 -58.21 -28.03 -20.63
CA ILE A 75 -59.26 -28.01 -19.56
C ILE A 75 -58.76 -27.67 -18.12
N SER A 76 -59.56 -27.13 -17.17
CA SER A 76 -60.62 -26.10 -17.17
C SER A 76 -61.01 -25.79 -15.70
N LEU A 77 -61.67 -24.64 -15.44
CA LEU A 77 -62.27 -24.20 -14.17
C LEU A 77 -61.26 -23.93 -13.01
N ALA A 78 -61.28 -22.83 -12.24
CA ALA A 78 -62.37 -22.05 -11.61
C ALA A 78 -62.99 -22.77 -10.38
N SER A 79 -63.19 -22.15 -9.21
CA SER A 79 -62.89 -20.78 -8.73
C SER A 79 -63.14 -20.67 -7.21
N LYS A 80 -62.93 -19.47 -6.63
CA LYS A 80 -63.48 -19.00 -5.33
C LYS A 80 -62.92 -19.66 -4.05
N ARG A 81 -62.99 -19.03 -2.85
CA ARG A 81 -62.90 -17.59 -2.45
C ARG A 81 -62.92 -17.54 -0.90
N ARG A 82 -62.08 -16.69 -0.29
CA ARG A 82 -62.10 -16.31 1.16
C ARG A 82 -61.75 -17.47 2.13
N GLY A 83 -61.21 -17.24 3.33
CA GLY A 83 -60.71 -15.99 3.94
C GLY A 83 -61.08 -15.87 5.42
N SER A 84 -60.32 -15.07 6.19
CA SER A 84 -60.51 -14.69 7.62
C SER A 84 -60.59 -15.84 8.65
N GLY A 85 -59.90 -15.79 9.79
CA GLY A 85 -58.99 -14.77 10.36
C GLY A 85 -58.09 -15.39 11.45
N THR A 86 -57.26 -14.63 12.18
CA THR A 86 -57.60 -14.02 13.49
C THR A 86 -58.29 -15.03 14.44
N GLU A 87 -57.73 -15.41 15.60
CA GLU A 87 -56.84 -14.66 16.51
C GLU A 87 -55.80 -15.54 17.25
N LYS A 88 -54.89 -14.87 17.99
CA LYS A 88 -54.47 -15.04 19.41
C LYS A 88 -54.61 -16.44 20.08
N LEU A 89 -53.78 -16.83 21.07
CA LEU A 89 -52.82 -16.07 21.90
C LEU A 89 -51.68 -17.01 22.42
N GLU A 90 -50.75 -16.44 23.19
CA GLU A 90 -50.07 -16.97 24.41
C GLU A 90 -50.30 -18.44 24.85
N SER A 91 -49.32 -19.17 25.43
CA SER A 91 -47.94 -18.79 25.82
C SER A 91 -47.10 -19.98 26.34
N HIS A 92 -45.77 -19.83 26.26
CA HIS A 92 -44.73 -20.24 27.23
C HIS A 92 -44.71 -21.63 27.94
N VAL A 93 -43.48 -22.21 27.94
CA VAL A 93 -42.86 -23.04 29.03
C VAL A 93 -43.43 -24.48 29.18
N SER A 94 -42.65 -25.53 29.50
CA SER A 94 -41.22 -25.66 29.86
C SER A 94 -40.50 -26.74 29.03
N ALA A 95 -39.16 -26.69 29.01
CA ALA A 95 -38.35 -27.85 28.65
C ALA A 95 -38.28 -28.89 29.79
N TYR A 96 -38.00 -30.15 29.42
CA TYR A 96 -37.08 -31.07 30.13
C TYR A 96 -36.51 -32.09 29.11
N PRO A 97 -35.27 -32.59 29.29
CA PRO A 97 -34.65 -33.57 28.39
C PRO A 97 -34.83 -35.01 28.90
N LEU A 98 -34.47 -36.01 28.08
CA LEU A 98 -33.86 -37.26 28.56
C LEU A 98 -33.24 -38.06 27.41
N SER A 99 -32.10 -38.70 27.69
CA SER A 99 -31.45 -39.68 26.80
C SER A 99 -32.00 -41.08 27.03
N LEU A 100 -32.23 -41.87 25.97
CA LEU A 100 -32.37 -43.32 26.09
C LEU A 100 -31.92 -44.03 24.79
N SER A 101 -31.07 -45.04 24.95
CA SER A 101 -30.64 -45.96 23.88
C SER A 101 -31.70 -47.04 23.61
N PHE A 102 -31.64 -47.75 22.47
CA PHE A 102 -31.37 -49.21 22.42
C PHE A 102 -31.51 -49.83 21.00
N PHE A 103 -30.41 -50.46 20.54
CA PHE A 103 -30.32 -51.77 19.87
C PHE A 103 -30.77 -52.10 18.42
N SER A 104 -29.90 -52.92 17.79
CA SER A 104 -30.19 -54.02 16.84
C SER A 104 -30.40 -53.66 15.34
N LEU A 105 -30.05 -54.50 14.35
CA LEU A 105 -29.41 -55.85 14.36
C LEU A 105 -28.78 -56.19 12.98
N SER A 106 -27.74 -57.06 12.95
CA SER A 106 -27.30 -57.92 11.81
C SER A 106 -26.79 -57.29 10.48
N SER A 107 -25.87 -57.90 9.71
CA SER A 107 -24.95 -59.03 9.99
C SER A 107 -23.84 -59.19 8.91
N SER A 108 -22.63 -59.53 9.38
CA SER A 108 -21.66 -60.50 8.81
C SER A 108 -21.41 -60.63 7.29
N SER A 109 -20.14 -60.50 6.87
CA SER A 109 -19.26 -61.67 6.56
C SER A 109 -17.83 -61.25 6.15
N ALA A 110 -16.86 -62.16 6.34
CA ALA A 110 -15.42 -61.90 6.25
C ALA A 110 -14.79 -62.24 4.88
N HIS A 111 -13.54 -61.79 4.65
CA HIS A 111 -12.45 -62.69 4.22
C HIS A 111 -11.04 -62.11 4.48
N VAL A 112 -10.05 -63.00 4.59
CA VAL A 112 -8.61 -62.72 4.83
C VAL A 112 -7.76 -63.63 3.94
N PRO A 113 -6.65 -63.14 3.36
CA PRO A 113 -5.32 -63.75 3.55
C PRO A 113 -4.24 -62.68 3.90
N LEU A 114 -3.29 -62.85 4.81
CA LEU A 114 -2.28 -63.89 5.09
C LEU A 114 -0.96 -63.80 4.29
N LEU A 115 0.07 -63.29 4.99
CA LEU A 115 1.49 -63.71 5.06
C LEU A 115 2.19 -64.37 3.85
N TYR A 116 3.41 -63.88 3.54
CA TYR A 116 4.73 -64.56 3.68
C TYR A 116 5.82 -63.47 3.53
N SER A 117 6.80 -63.28 4.43
CA SER A 117 8.10 -63.98 4.59
C SER A 117 9.04 -63.86 3.35
N SER A 118 10.38 -63.71 3.46
CA SER A 118 11.29 -64.03 4.57
C SER A 118 12.69 -63.36 4.48
N GLN A 119 13.44 -63.34 5.60
CA GLN A 119 14.92 -63.47 5.81
C GLN A 119 15.94 -62.82 4.83
N ARG A 120 17.08 -62.24 5.26
CA ARG A 120 18.21 -62.79 6.08
C ARG A 120 19.01 -61.65 6.77
N ARG A 121 19.52 -61.80 8.01
CA ARG A 121 20.85 -62.33 8.48
C ARG A 121 22.07 -61.68 7.78
N SER A 122 23.21 -61.34 8.41
CA SER A 122 23.77 -61.48 9.80
C SER A 122 24.96 -60.49 9.94
N ALA A 123 25.27 -59.83 11.07
CA ALA A 123 25.82 -60.24 12.39
C ALA A 123 27.38 -60.27 12.52
N CYS A 124 27.92 -59.77 13.66
CA CYS A 124 29.35 -59.76 14.09
C CYS A 124 30.33 -58.82 13.32
N HIS A 125 31.47 -58.33 13.86
CA HIS A 125 32.19 -58.65 15.11
C HIS A 125 32.99 -57.45 15.74
N ARG A 126 33.33 -57.62 17.03
CA ARG A 126 34.53 -57.22 17.84
C ARG A 126 35.79 -56.62 17.13
N ALA A 127 36.69 -55.86 17.79
CA ALA A 127 36.76 -55.31 19.17
C ALA A 127 37.97 -54.34 19.42
N GLN A 128 37.85 -53.51 20.48
CA GLN A 128 38.87 -53.06 21.49
C GLN A 128 40.33 -52.70 21.09
N ASN A 129 40.81 -51.51 21.52
CA ASN A 129 41.65 -51.38 22.74
C ASN A 129 42.07 -49.92 23.11
N LEU A 130 42.03 -49.63 24.44
CA LEU A 130 43.00 -48.91 25.33
C LEU A 130 43.70 -47.62 24.81
N PHE A 131 43.84 -46.49 25.55
CA PHE A 131 43.99 -46.17 27.00
C PHE A 131 43.44 -44.71 27.27
N LEU A 132 43.45 -44.00 28.42
CA LEU A 132 43.86 -44.16 29.86
C LEU A 132 43.06 -43.13 30.74
N HIS A 133 43.31 -43.06 32.06
CA HIS A 133 42.75 -42.13 33.09
C HIS A 133 43.69 -42.09 34.32
N PRO A 134 43.47 -41.26 35.39
CA PRO A 134 42.89 -39.91 35.52
C PRO A 134 43.89 -38.95 36.25
N PRO A 135 43.48 -37.87 36.97
CA PRO A 135 42.92 -37.95 38.34
C PRO A 135 41.69 -37.04 38.60
N SER A 136 41.56 -36.41 39.78
CA SER A 136 40.26 -36.00 40.39
C SER A 136 40.38 -34.89 41.46
N SER A 137 39.26 -34.58 42.17
CA SER A 137 39.09 -33.79 43.42
C SER A 137 39.01 -32.24 43.30
N SER A 138 38.33 -31.48 44.19
CA SER A 138 37.12 -31.74 45.03
C SER A 138 36.62 -30.44 45.73
N ASP A 139 35.32 -30.41 46.05
CA ASP A 139 34.66 -29.74 47.19
C ASP A 139 34.56 -28.19 47.33
N THR A 140 33.67 -27.82 48.25
CA THR A 140 33.06 -26.51 48.53
C THR A 140 33.80 -25.67 49.58
N PHE A 141 33.46 -24.37 49.72
CA PHE A 141 32.86 -23.81 50.96
C PHE A 141 32.32 -22.36 50.81
N LEU A 142 32.00 -21.69 51.93
CA LEU A 142 30.97 -20.64 52.07
C LEU A 142 31.46 -19.22 52.46
N ALA A 143 30.83 -18.21 51.83
CA ALA A 143 30.25 -16.99 52.43
C ALA A 143 31.11 -15.92 53.16
N THR A 144 30.40 -14.86 53.62
CA THR A 144 30.79 -13.71 54.48
C THR A 144 31.66 -12.60 53.88
N ASP A 145 31.47 -11.31 54.21
CA ASP A 145 30.28 -10.54 54.65
C ASP A 145 30.51 -9.01 54.39
N ARG A 146 29.49 -8.17 54.52
CA ARG A 146 29.47 -6.73 54.94
C ARG A 146 30.77 -5.89 54.81
N SER A 147 30.78 -4.70 54.21
CA SER A 147 30.03 -3.52 54.67
C SER A 147 30.36 -2.20 53.92
N ASN A 148 29.43 -1.23 53.99
CA ASN A 148 29.54 0.26 54.06
C ASN A 148 30.64 1.02 53.24
N ILE A 149 30.37 2.04 52.40
CA ILE A 149 29.71 3.36 52.66
C ILE A 149 30.48 4.18 53.74
N PRO A 150 30.88 5.48 53.59
CA PRO A 150 30.29 6.55 52.76
C PRO A 150 31.22 7.63 52.08
N SER A 151 30.78 8.10 50.90
CA SER A 151 30.63 9.55 50.53
C SER A 151 31.80 10.51 50.18
N LYS A 152 31.36 11.61 49.51
CA LYS A 152 31.88 13.00 49.45
C LYS A 152 32.86 13.47 48.34
N GLN A 153 32.24 14.18 47.39
CA GLN A 153 32.56 15.55 46.94
C GLN A 153 33.92 15.87 46.28
N SER A 154 33.85 16.13 44.96
CA SER A 154 34.28 17.38 44.28
C SER A 154 35.64 18.02 44.62
N ILE A 155 36.52 18.17 43.61
CA ILE A 155 37.17 19.46 43.24
C ILE A 155 38.04 19.38 41.96
N ARG A 156 37.93 20.42 41.10
CA ARG A 156 38.87 20.92 40.05
C ARG A 156 39.47 20.00 38.96
N ALA A 157 39.23 20.40 37.71
CA ALA A 157 40.27 20.41 36.65
C ALA A 157 41.15 21.68 36.75
N PRO A 158 42.35 21.71 36.14
CA PRO A 158 42.76 22.93 35.40
C PRO A 158 43.72 22.78 34.20
N PHE A 159 43.49 23.61 33.17
CA PHE A 159 44.47 24.41 32.38
C PHE A 159 45.46 23.76 31.38
N CYS A 160 45.35 24.18 30.11
CA CYS A 160 46.08 25.34 29.52
C CYS A 160 45.18 25.98 28.44
N LYS A 161 44.98 27.30 28.31
CA LYS A 161 45.85 28.50 28.11
C LYS A 161 46.43 28.63 26.69
N ALA A 162 46.48 29.81 26.04
CA ALA A 162 45.79 31.12 26.22
C ALA A 162 46.20 32.12 25.08
N ILE A 163 45.80 33.41 25.21
CA ILE A 163 46.47 34.65 24.71
C ILE A 163 46.16 35.07 23.24
N GLU A 164 45.72 36.30 22.92
CA GLU A 164 45.17 37.39 23.78
C GLU A 164 44.36 38.46 22.98
N THR A 165 43.96 39.53 23.68
CA THR A 165 43.02 40.64 23.33
C THR A 165 43.81 41.89 22.78
N PRO A 166 43.38 43.19 22.72
CA PRO A 166 42.27 43.85 23.43
C PRO A 166 41.55 45.15 22.90
N LEU A 167 40.49 45.50 23.66
CA LEU A 167 40.10 46.84 24.20
C LEU A 167 39.15 47.83 23.45
N ILE A 168 38.56 48.71 24.29
CA ILE A 168 37.69 49.89 24.06
C ILE A 168 36.23 49.56 23.63
N GLY A 169 35.15 50.19 24.13
CA GLY A 169 35.00 51.16 25.24
C GLY A 169 33.90 52.23 25.02
N CYS A 170 33.24 52.69 26.10
CA CYS A 170 32.23 53.79 26.14
C CYS A 170 30.85 53.55 25.43
N THR A 171 29.84 54.43 25.58
CA THR A 171 28.92 54.70 26.74
C THR A 171 27.81 55.68 26.34
N ARG A 172 26.73 55.80 27.15
CA ARG A 172 25.60 56.80 27.10
C ARG A 172 24.48 56.52 26.07
N LEU A 173 23.29 57.15 26.13
CA LEU A 173 22.30 57.46 27.20
C LEU A 173 21.14 58.28 26.55
N SER A 174 20.02 58.47 27.28
CA SER A 174 18.85 59.33 26.98
C SER A 174 17.85 58.87 25.89
N ALA A 175 16.59 59.34 25.84
CA ALA A 175 15.48 59.37 26.83
C ALA A 175 14.28 60.24 26.32
N SER A 176 13.10 60.11 26.97
CA SER A 176 11.89 60.97 26.89
C SER A 176 11.01 60.80 25.61
N LEU A 177 9.69 60.53 25.72
CA LEU A 177 8.50 61.42 25.94
C LEU A 177 8.25 62.43 24.79
N SER A 178 7.04 62.74 24.29
CA SER A 178 5.67 62.15 24.29
C SER A 178 4.86 62.85 23.13
N THR A 179 3.53 63.03 22.98
CA THR A 179 2.28 62.94 23.78
C THR A 179 1.03 63.02 22.85
N PHE A 180 -0.18 62.69 23.34
CA PHE A 180 -1.54 62.81 22.71
C PHE A 180 -1.87 61.88 21.50
N SER A 181 -3.05 61.25 21.30
CA SER A 181 -4.39 61.13 21.95
C SER A 181 -5.59 61.81 21.22
N TRP A 182 -6.79 61.24 21.42
CA TRP A 182 -8.17 61.60 20.95
C TRP A 182 -8.57 61.22 19.49
N SER A 183 -9.83 60.92 19.14
CA SER A 183 -10.99 60.29 19.85
C SER A 183 -12.24 60.15 18.93
N LEU A 184 -13.18 59.28 19.34
CA LEU A 184 -14.66 59.32 19.14
C LEU A 184 -15.35 58.99 17.77
N HIS A 185 -16.17 57.92 17.88
CA HIS A 185 -17.47 57.57 17.25
C HIS A 185 -18.61 58.63 17.47
N PRO A 186 -19.91 58.42 17.09
CA PRO A 186 -20.60 57.47 16.16
C PRO A 186 -21.69 58.16 15.27
N LEU A 187 -22.72 57.40 14.79
CA LEU A 187 -24.15 57.70 14.43
C LEU A 187 -24.57 57.11 13.05
N THR A 188 -25.79 56.63 12.73
CA THR A 188 -26.89 55.87 13.44
C THR A 188 -27.97 55.44 12.40
N CYS A 189 -28.74 54.36 12.67
CA CYS A 189 -30.09 54.07 12.12
C CYS A 189 -30.24 53.76 10.60
N SER A 190 -31.26 53.03 10.10
CA SER A 190 -32.29 52.15 10.72
C SER A 190 -33.18 51.42 9.68
N SER A 191 -33.66 50.20 10.02
CA SER A 191 -34.96 49.59 9.57
C SER A 191 -35.11 49.17 8.07
N THR A 192 -35.97 48.24 7.61
CA THR A 192 -36.90 47.28 8.27
C THR A 192 -37.27 46.07 7.36
N ARG A 193 -37.46 44.88 7.96
CA ARG A 193 -38.52 43.84 7.71
C ARG A 193 -38.99 43.40 6.29
N CYS A 194 -38.95 42.06 6.10
CA CYS A 194 -40.09 41.15 5.78
C CYS A 194 -40.43 40.63 4.33
N ILE A 195 -40.48 39.27 4.26
CA ILE A 195 -41.59 38.40 3.75
C ILE A 195 -41.61 37.86 2.28
N HIS A 196 -41.75 36.51 2.20
CA HIS A 196 -42.23 35.57 1.16
C HIS A 196 -41.80 35.61 -0.34
N GLN A 197 -41.22 34.46 -0.78
CA GLN A 197 -41.71 33.48 -1.78
C GLN A 197 -42.98 33.77 -2.64
N PRO A 198 -43.24 33.00 -3.75
CA PRO A 198 -42.32 32.25 -4.65
C PRO A 198 -42.72 32.33 -6.16
N SER A 199 -41.94 31.72 -7.08
CA SER A 199 -42.50 30.95 -8.24
C SER A 199 -41.45 30.25 -9.15
N ARG A 200 -41.92 29.21 -9.84
CA ARG A 200 -41.36 28.43 -10.97
C ARG A 200 -42.57 28.15 -11.92
N PRO A 201 -42.41 27.54 -13.11
CA PRO A 201 -41.31 27.53 -14.09
C PRO A 201 -41.86 27.95 -15.49
N HIS A 202 -41.16 27.67 -16.61
CA HIS A 202 -41.79 26.94 -17.73
C HIS A 202 -40.79 26.30 -18.71
N LEU A 203 -41.34 25.54 -19.66
CA LEU A 203 -40.70 24.53 -20.52
C LEU A 203 -41.02 24.79 -22.01
N ALA A 204 -40.05 24.61 -22.91
CA ALA A 204 -40.28 24.47 -24.36
C ALA A 204 -39.19 23.63 -25.05
N LYS A 205 -39.51 23.05 -26.22
CA LYS A 205 -38.62 22.20 -27.05
C LYS A 205 -38.59 22.75 -28.48
N MET A 206 -37.53 22.50 -29.26
CA MET A 206 -37.55 21.57 -30.41
C MET A 206 -36.25 21.60 -31.25
N THR A 207 -36.05 20.49 -31.97
CA THR A 207 -34.95 20.18 -32.92
C THR A 207 -35.17 20.77 -34.32
N ALA A 208 -34.08 21.06 -35.08
CA ALA A 208 -33.77 20.35 -36.34
C ALA A 208 -32.58 20.93 -37.19
N VAL A 209 -31.58 20.07 -37.45
CA VAL A 209 -31.01 19.74 -38.79
C VAL A 209 -30.10 20.73 -39.58
N ALA A 210 -28.91 20.20 -39.92
CA ALA A 210 -28.05 20.38 -41.12
C ALA A 210 -26.98 21.50 -41.26
N HIS A 211 -25.88 21.03 -41.87
CA HIS A 211 -24.72 21.66 -42.53
C HIS A 211 -24.98 23.02 -43.25
N THR A 212 -24.00 23.89 -43.51
CA THR A 212 -22.70 23.59 -44.18
C THR A 212 -21.67 24.73 -44.02
N LEU A 213 -20.44 24.50 -44.51
CA LEU A 213 -19.35 25.45 -44.81
C LEU A 213 -18.45 25.93 -43.64
N MET A 214 -17.16 25.60 -43.75
CA MET A 214 -16.06 26.44 -43.23
C MET A 214 -15.79 27.60 -44.21
N PRO A 215 -15.26 28.71 -43.70
CA PRO A 215 -14.10 29.37 -44.31
C PRO A 215 -12.89 29.37 -43.37
N SER A 216 -11.71 29.66 -43.92
CA SER A 216 -10.40 29.59 -43.26
C SER A 216 -9.88 30.98 -42.80
N LEU A 217 -8.62 31.01 -42.31
CA LEU A 217 -7.80 32.16 -41.87
C LEU A 217 -7.90 32.58 -40.39
N PRO A 218 -6.85 33.18 -39.79
CA PRO A 218 -5.42 33.02 -40.04
C PRO A 218 -4.57 32.79 -38.76
N VAL A 219 -3.29 32.44 -38.92
CA VAL A 219 -2.32 32.32 -37.82
C VAL A 219 -1.77 33.70 -37.42
N GLY A 220 -1.93 34.11 -36.14
CA GLY A 220 -1.37 35.39 -35.68
C GLY A 220 -1.52 35.71 -34.19
N LYS A 221 -0.55 35.28 -33.37
CA LYS A 221 -0.23 35.78 -32.01
C LYS A 221 -1.40 36.00 -31.02
N VAL A 222 -1.61 35.04 -30.12
CA VAL A 222 -1.96 35.32 -28.71
C VAL A 222 -0.91 34.65 -27.82
N SER A 223 -0.45 35.34 -26.79
CA SER A 223 0.67 34.92 -25.94
C SER A 223 0.25 34.72 -24.49
N ARG A 224 0.83 33.71 -23.82
CA ARG A 224 0.69 33.39 -22.39
C ARG A 224 -0.74 33.04 -21.94
N LEU A 225 -1.03 31.74 -21.93
CA LEU A 225 -1.92 31.13 -20.93
C LEU A 225 -1.15 30.08 -20.12
N VAL A 226 -1.62 29.86 -18.89
CA VAL A 226 -0.89 29.18 -17.81
C VAL A 226 -0.59 27.71 -18.16
N GLY A 227 0.64 27.28 -17.90
CA GLY A 227 1.09 25.89 -18.10
C GLY A 227 0.58 24.93 -17.03
N GLY A 228 -0.72 24.59 -17.06
CA GLY A 228 -1.27 23.48 -16.28
C GLY A 228 -1.01 22.13 -16.95
N GLY A 229 -0.21 21.27 -16.32
CA GLY A 229 0.23 19.99 -16.87
C GLY A 229 -0.80 18.87 -16.79
N ILE A 230 -1.93 18.96 -17.50
CA ILE A 230 -2.86 17.82 -17.68
C ILE A 230 -2.09 16.67 -18.36
N SER A 231 -2.12 15.48 -17.77
CA SER A 231 -1.35 14.32 -18.24
C SER A 231 -1.80 13.83 -19.62
N TYR A 232 -0.94 13.04 -20.28
CA TYR A 232 -1.26 12.42 -21.57
C TYR A 232 -2.43 11.42 -21.43
N MET A 233 -2.50 10.70 -20.30
CA MET A 233 -3.58 9.77 -19.96
C MET A 233 -4.92 10.46 -19.73
N GLU A 234 -4.97 11.56 -18.97
CA GLU A 234 -6.21 12.34 -18.77
C GLU A 234 -6.77 12.85 -20.12
N ARG A 235 -5.90 13.29 -21.03
CA ARG A 235 -6.32 13.72 -22.38
C ARG A 235 -6.80 12.53 -23.23
N ALA A 236 -6.14 11.38 -23.15
CA ALA A 236 -6.57 10.16 -23.83
C ALA A 236 -7.95 9.68 -23.34
N LEU A 237 -8.16 9.63 -22.02
CA LEU A 237 -9.44 9.24 -21.42
C LEU A 237 -10.56 10.26 -21.69
N LEU A 238 -10.29 11.57 -21.63
CA LEU A 238 -11.26 12.59 -22.03
C LEU A 238 -11.62 12.49 -23.52
N THR A 239 -10.67 12.08 -24.37
CA THR A 239 -10.93 11.82 -25.79
C THR A 239 -11.76 10.56 -25.98
N LEU A 240 -11.41 9.44 -25.33
CA LEU A 240 -12.18 8.18 -25.36
C LEU A 240 -13.61 8.36 -24.86
N ASN A 241 -13.80 9.08 -23.75
CA ASN A 241 -15.12 9.41 -23.19
C ASN A 241 -15.95 10.37 -24.07
N SER A 242 -15.33 11.01 -25.08
CA SER A 242 -16.03 11.84 -26.07
C SER A 242 -16.47 11.09 -27.33
N LEU A 243 -16.00 9.86 -27.51
CA LEU A 243 -16.33 9.01 -28.67
C LEU A 243 -17.54 8.13 -28.34
N THR A 244 -18.58 8.21 -29.17
CA THR A 244 -19.70 7.26 -29.09
C THR A 244 -19.22 5.84 -29.49
N PRO A 245 -19.91 4.76 -29.07
CA PRO A 245 -19.57 3.40 -29.50
C PRO A 245 -19.48 3.26 -31.03
N ASP A 246 -20.40 3.93 -31.73
CA ASP A 246 -20.39 4.10 -33.19
C ASP A 246 -19.12 4.76 -33.72
N SER A 247 -18.60 5.78 -33.03
CA SER A 247 -17.39 6.52 -33.43
C SER A 247 -16.13 5.70 -33.19
N LEU A 248 -16.05 4.99 -32.06
CA LEU A 248 -14.95 4.06 -31.78
C LEU A 248 -14.94 2.90 -32.79
N THR A 249 -16.11 2.30 -33.05
CA THR A 249 -16.28 1.24 -34.07
C THR A 249 -15.90 1.75 -35.47
N LYS A 250 -16.21 3.00 -35.81
CA LYS A 250 -15.83 3.62 -37.09
C LYS A 250 -14.34 3.99 -37.16
N GLN A 251 -13.66 4.29 -36.05
CA GLN A 251 -12.20 4.42 -36.03
C GLN A 251 -11.50 3.07 -36.19
N ILE A 252 -11.96 2.03 -35.49
CA ILE A 252 -11.46 0.66 -35.65
C ILE A 252 -11.69 0.16 -37.08
N ALA A 253 -12.88 0.35 -37.64
CA ALA A 253 -13.18 0.01 -39.03
C ALA A 253 -12.40 0.86 -40.07
N SER A 254 -12.06 2.10 -39.73
CA SER A 254 -11.16 2.95 -40.54
C SER A 254 -9.73 2.42 -40.54
N TRP A 255 -9.23 1.93 -39.39
CA TRP A 255 -7.93 1.27 -39.32
C TRP A 255 -7.92 -0.03 -40.14
N HIS A 256 -9.00 -0.81 -40.14
CA HIS A 256 -9.18 -1.97 -41.03
C HIS A 256 -9.23 -1.65 -42.54
N THR A 257 -9.29 -0.39 -42.98
CA THR A 257 -9.18 -0.02 -44.41
C THR A 257 -7.83 0.58 -44.81
N SER A 258 -6.93 0.85 -43.85
CA SER A 258 -5.53 1.17 -44.15
C SER A 258 -4.72 -0.11 -44.26
N SER A 259 -4.76 -0.76 -45.43
CA SER A 259 -3.86 -1.87 -45.77
C SER A 259 -2.43 -1.37 -46.01
N HIS A 260 -1.79 -0.90 -44.93
CA HIS A 260 -0.34 -0.96 -44.85
C HIS A 260 0.06 -2.39 -45.16
N LYS A 261 0.92 -2.55 -46.18
CA LYS A 261 1.46 -3.86 -46.54
C LYS A 261 2.18 -4.40 -45.31
N HIS A 262 1.85 -5.62 -44.90
CA HIS A 262 2.79 -6.39 -44.12
C HIS A 262 4.05 -6.54 -44.96
N GLU A 263 5.10 -5.81 -44.58
CA GLU A 263 6.42 -6.42 -44.60
C GLU A 263 6.37 -7.50 -43.52
N ASP A 264 6.70 -8.74 -43.87
CA ASP A 264 6.58 -9.91 -42.99
C ASP A 264 7.65 -9.86 -41.89
N ASN A 265 7.47 -8.95 -40.93
CA ASN A 265 8.27 -8.85 -39.73
C ASN A 265 8.21 -10.20 -38.98
N PRO A 266 9.36 -10.83 -38.69
CA PRO A 266 9.35 -12.18 -38.13
C PRO A 266 8.88 -12.17 -36.68
N HIS A 267 7.64 -12.62 -36.47
CA HIS A 267 7.05 -12.76 -35.14
C HIS A 267 7.48 -14.05 -34.43
N ALA A 268 7.34 -14.06 -33.10
CA ALA A 268 7.67 -15.21 -32.28
C ALA A 268 6.84 -16.45 -32.66
N HIS A 269 7.48 -17.59 -32.95
CA HIS A 269 6.77 -18.84 -33.20
C HIS A 269 6.10 -19.36 -31.91
N GLU A 270 4.89 -19.92 -32.01
CA GLU A 270 4.07 -20.38 -30.88
C GLU A 270 4.85 -21.30 -29.91
N GLU A 271 5.58 -22.28 -30.45
CA GLU A 271 6.38 -23.22 -29.65
C GLU A 271 7.55 -22.51 -28.90
N GLN A 272 8.11 -21.44 -29.46
CA GLN A 272 9.15 -20.63 -28.81
C GLN A 272 8.57 -19.77 -27.68
N LEU A 273 7.37 -19.19 -27.87
CA LEU A 273 6.61 -18.52 -26.80
C LEU A 273 6.18 -19.49 -25.69
N LYS A 274 5.82 -20.73 -26.04
CA LYS A 274 5.47 -21.79 -25.09
C LYS A 274 6.69 -22.21 -24.25
N GLN A 275 7.82 -22.52 -24.87
CA GLN A 275 9.07 -22.85 -24.15
C GLN A 275 9.54 -21.67 -23.27
N THR A 276 9.37 -20.45 -23.76
CA THR A 276 9.60 -19.21 -23.01
C THR A 276 8.68 -19.10 -21.79
N TYR A 277 7.38 -19.37 -21.95
CA TYR A 277 6.43 -19.37 -20.83
C TYR A 277 6.79 -20.44 -19.80
N GLU A 278 7.14 -21.66 -20.23
CA GLU A 278 7.61 -22.71 -19.32
C GLU A 278 8.88 -22.32 -18.54
N ARG A 279 9.78 -21.52 -19.13
CA ARG A 279 10.95 -20.94 -18.43
C ARG A 279 10.50 -19.97 -17.33
N PHE A 280 9.56 -19.07 -17.63
CA PHE A 280 9.01 -18.14 -16.64
C PHE A 280 8.18 -18.84 -15.56
N GLU A 281 7.39 -19.85 -15.90
CA GLU A 281 6.57 -20.61 -14.96
C GLU A 281 7.44 -21.32 -13.91
N LYS A 282 8.55 -21.94 -14.34
CA LYS A 282 9.57 -22.54 -13.45
C LYS A 282 10.27 -21.52 -12.56
N LEU A 283 10.35 -20.26 -13.00
CA LEU A 283 11.05 -19.16 -12.30
C LEU A 283 10.15 -18.42 -11.29
N PHE A 284 8.86 -18.24 -11.59
CA PHE A 284 7.93 -17.45 -10.78
C PHE A 284 6.95 -18.28 -9.92
N THR A 285 6.81 -19.60 -10.15
CA THR A 285 5.88 -20.44 -9.37
C THR A 285 6.40 -20.76 -7.98
N ILE A 286 5.74 -20.24 -6.94
CA ILE A 286 6.08 -20.52 -5.53
C ILE A 286 5.27 -21.71 -5.02
N THR A 287 5.94 -22.83 -4.74
CA THR A 287 5.30 -24.07 -4.29
C THR A 287 4.76 -23.97 -2.85
N PRO A 288 3.74 -24.76 -2.45
CA PRO A 288 3.23 -24.80 -1.08
C PRO A 288 4.32 -25.08 -0.01
N GLN A 289 5.32 -25.89 -0.34
CA GLN A 289 6.46 -26.15 0.54
C GLN A 289 7.32 -24.88 0.72
N ARG A 290 7.58 -24.13 -0.36
CA ARG A 290 8.35 -22.89 -0.29
C ARG A 290 7.59 -21.80 0.48
N LEU A 291 6.26 -21.72 0.33
CA LEU A 291 5.43 -20.80 1.11
C LEU A 291 5.53 -21.07 2.62
N ARG A 292 5.47 -22.35 3.05
CA ARG A 292 5.74 -22.71 4.46
C ARG A 292 7.15 -22.27 4.90
N MET A 293 8.19 -22.65 4.16
CA MET A 293 9.57 -22.29 4.51
C MET A 293 9.79 -20.76 4.62
N ILE A 294 9.15 -19.96 3.78
CA ILE A 294 9.19 -18.50 3.88
C ILE A 294 8.43 -18.03 5.10
N THR A 295 7.23 -18.56 5.36
CA THR A 295 6.40 -18.25 6.55
C THR A 295 7.17 -18.52 7.85
N ASP A 296 7.80 -19.69 7.98
CA ASP A 296 8.58 -20.09 9.16
C ASP A 296 9.74 -19.11 9.43
N ARG A 297 10.43 -18.66 8.37
CA ARG A 297 11.48 -17.63 8.46
C ARG A 297 10.93 -16.26 8.82
N PHE A 298 9.75 -15.92 8.29
CA PHE A 298 9.07 -14.65 8.54
C PHE A 298 8.68 -14.52 10.02
N VAL A 299 8.17 -15.58 10.65
CA VAL A 299 7.86 -15.61 12.10
C VAL A 299 9.08 -15.19 12.93
N GLY A 300 10.23 -15.81 12.71
CA GLY A 300 11.46 -15.48 13.47
C GLY A 300 11.94 -14.03 13.27
N VAL A 301 11.73 -13.44 12.10
CA VAL A 301 12.08 -12.03 11.83
C VAL A 301 11.11 -11.06 12.51
N LEU A 302 9.81 -11.39 12.58
CA LEU A 302 8.83 -10.64 13.36
C LEU A 302 9.15 -10.70 14.86
N GLU A 303 9.53 -11.89 15.36
CA GLU A 303 9.93 -12.08 16.76
C GLU A 303 11.21 -11.29 17.11
N GLU A 304 12.24 -11.30 16.26
CA GLU A 304 13.47 -10.52 16.48
C GLU A 304 13.20 -9.01 16.51
N GLY A 305 12.31 -8.50 15.65
CA GLY A 305 11.91 -7.09 15.62
C GLY A 305 11.23 -6.58 16.91
N LEU A 306 10.62 -7.48 17.70
CA LEU A 306 10.02 -7.14 19.00
C LEU A 306 11.05 -7.11 20.14
N GLN A 307 12.18 -7.80 20.02
CA GLN A 307 13.19 -7.91 21.09
C GLN A 307 13.98 -6.61 21.31
N LYS A 308 14.23 -5.85 20.23
CA LYS A 308 15.18 -4.73 20.18
C LYS A 308 14.90 -3.85 18.95
N ASP A 309 15.35 -2.60 18.99
CA ASP A 309 15.23 -1.68 17.86
C ASP A 309 16.33 -1.91 16.79
N GLY A 310 16.22 -1.24 15.65
CA GLY A 310 17.20 -1.32 14.57
C GLY A 310 17.27 -2.66 13.83
N GLN A 311 16.18 -3.44 13.84
CA GLN A 311 16.06 -4.70 13.12
C GLN A 311 15.48 -4.51 11.72
N THR A 312 15.73 -5.47 10.84
CA THR A 312 15.34 -5.41 9.42
C THR A 312 13.83 -5.20 9.22
N VAL A 313 13.00 -5.90 10.00
CA VAL A 313 11.57 -5.59 10.16
C VAL A 313 11.41 -4.95 11.54
N PRO A 314 11.02 -3.67 11.64
CA PRO A 314 11.19 -2.90 12.87
C PRO A 314 10.11 -3.13 13.93
N MET A 315 8.94 -3.69 13.58
CA MET A 315 7.84 -4.04 14.52
C MET A 315 7.55 -2.89 15.51
N LEU A 316 7.10 -1.77 14.97
CA LEU A 316 6.95 -0.50 15.67
C LEU A 316 5.70 -0.52 16.57
N PRO A 317 5.82 -0.31 17.89
CA PRO A 317 4.67 -0.08 18.75
C PRO A 317 3.96 1.21 18.34
N ALA A 318 2.65 1.15 18.09
CA ALA A 318 1.85 2.28 17.60
C ALA A 318 1.11 3.02 18.72
N TYR A 319 1.33 2.64 19.99
CA TYR A 319 0.76 3.26 21.19
C TYR A 319 -0.78 3.29 21.27
N VAL A 320 -1.44 2.50 20.42
CA VAL A 320 -2.85 2.15 20.53
C VAL A 320 -2.97 0.93 21.45
N PHE A 321 -3.73 1.08 22.53
CA PHE A 321 -3.90 0.07 23.57
C PHE A 321 -5.23 -0.66 23.40
N GLY A 322 -5.18 -1.99 23.36
CA GLY A 322 -6.36 -2.86 23.25
C GLY A 322 -7.18 -2.69 21.96
N TRP A 323 -8.29 -3.41 21.90
CA TRP A 323 -9.26 -3.36 20.80
C TRP A 323 -10.33 -2.29 21.03
N PRO A 324 -10.94 -1.72 19.97
CA PRO A 324 -12.14 -0.90 20.12
C PRO A 324 -13.28 -1.76 20.67
N SER A 325 -14.10 -1.17 21.54
CA SER A 325 -15.25 -1.85 22.14
C SER A 325 -16.39 -2.10 21.15
N GLY A 326 -16.45 -1.31 20.07
CA GLY A 326 -17.59 -1.25 19.15
C GLY A 326 -18.64 -0.23 19.60
N ASP A 327 -18.63 0.18 20.87
CA ASP A 327 -19.58 1.11 21.48
C ASP A 327 -19.04 2.55 21.60
N GLU A 328 -17.90 2.85 20.97
CA GLU A 328 -17.39 4.22 20.83
C GLU A 328 -18.45 5.15 20.19
N VAL A 329 -18.63 6.33 20.78
CA VAL A 329 -19.57 7.37 20.34
C VAL A 329 -18.93 8.73 20.35
N GLY A 330 -19.40 9.65 19.49
CA GLY A 330 -18.98 11.05 19.51
C GLY A 330 -18.57 11.59 18.14
N SER A 331 -18.00 12.80 18.13
CA SER A 331 -17.62 13.56 16.95
C SER A 331 -16.12 13.78 16.91
N TYR A 332 -15.45 13.21 15.91
CA TYR A 332 -14.00 13.17 15.80
C TYR A 332 -13.53 13.66 14.44
N LEU A 333 -12.34 14.23 14.38
CA LEU A 333 -11.67 14.58 13.14
C LEU A 333 -10.54 13.58 12.86
N ALA A 334 -10.29 13.34 11.57
CA ALA A 334 -9.12 12.63 11.09
C ALA A 334 -8.46 13.42 9.95
N LEU A 335 -7.14 13.51 9.99
CA LEU A 335 -6.31 14.05 8.91
C LEU A 335 -5.48 12.92 8.30
N ASP A 336 -5.40 12.85 6.98
CA ASP A 336 -4.78 11.74 6.24
C ASP A 336 -3.84 12.31 5.16
N LEU A 337 -2.52 12.27 5.40
CA LEU A 337 -1.48 12.79 4.50
C LEU A 337 -1.05 11.73 3.48
N GLY A 338 -1.94 11.46 2.53
CA GLY A 338 -1.71 10.53 1.42
C GLY A 338 -0.68 11.00 0.39
N GLY A 339 -0.31 10.10 -0.54
CA GLY A 339 0.74 10.35 -1.54
C GLY A 339 0.39 11.38 -2.63
N THR A 340 -0.90 11.61 -2.87
CA THR A 340 -1.42 12.47 -3.97
C THR A 340 -2.40 13.53 -3.47
N ASN A 341 -3.12 13.24 -2.39
CA ASN A 341 -4.08 14.13 -1.77
C ASN A 341 -3.88 14.11 -0.26
N LEU A 342 -3.96 15.27 0.37
CA LEU A 342 -4.33 15.38 1.77
C LEU A 342 -5.84 15.16 1.88
N ARG A 343 -6.29 14.47 2.92
CA ARG A 343 -7.71 14.27 3.19
C ARG A 343 -8.05 14.71 4.62
N VAL A 344 -9.17 15.40 4.77
CA VAL A 344 -9.78 15.71 6.06
C VAL A 344 -11.10 14.97 6.16
N CYS A 345 -11.34 14.29 7.26
CA CYS A 345 -12.58 13.57 7.56
C CYS A 345 -13.15 14.06 8.89
N HIS A 346 -14.47 14.28 8.93
CA HIS A 346 -15.28 14.30 10.14
C HIS A 346 -15.98 12.94 10.25
N VAL A 347 -15.83 12.28 11.39
CA VAL A 347 -16.37 10.96 11.66
C VAL A 347 -17.25 11.04 12.91
N VAL A 348 -18.51 10.64 12.77
CA VAL A 348 -19.47 10.55 13.86
C VAL A 348 -19.66 9.09 14.22
N LEU A 349 -19.09 8.67 15.36
CA LEU A 349 -19.22 7.31 15.89
C LEU A 349 -20.57 7.17 16.61
N LYS A 350 -21.24 6.02 16.42
CA LYS A 350 -22.64 5.79 16.83
C LYS A 350 -22.82 4.55 17.74
N GLY A 351 -21.73 3.93 18.18
CA GLY A 351 -21.72 2.65 18.86
C GLY A 351 -22.22 1.49 18.00
N ALA A 352 -22.25 0.27 18.57
CA ALA A 352 -22.57 -0.98 17.87
C ALA A 352 -21.92 -1.11 16.47
N GLY A 353 -20.63 -0.73 16.36
CA GLY A 353 -19.81 -0.82 15.14
C GLY A 353 -20.20 0.12 14.00
N LYS A 354 -20.91 1.22 14.28
CA LYS A 354 -21.45 2.14 13.25
C LYS A 354 -20.85 3.53 13.31
N PHE A 355 -20.72 4.14 12.14
CA PHE A 355 -20.22 5.50 11.98
C PHE A 355 -20.88 6.19 10.77
N GLU A 356 -20.79 7.52 10.73
CA GLU A 356 -20.99 8.34 9.52
C GLU A 356 -19.72 9.14 9.23
N ILE A 357 -19.43 9.40 7.96
CA ILE A 357 -18.23 10.11 7.52
C ILE A 357 -18.57 11.23 6.52
N THR A 358 -18.08 12.44 6.79
CA THR A 358 -18.01 13.57 5.85
C THR A 358 -16.54 13.83 5.56
N GLN A 359 -16.15 13.99 4.29
CA GLN A 359 -14.73 14.11 3.92
C GLN A 359 -14.50 15.10 2.77
N SER A 360 -13.35 15.77 2.80
CA SER A 360 -12.83 16.59 1.69
C SER A 360 -11.41 16.19 1.34
N LYS A 361 -11.07 16.27 0.05
CA LYS A 361 -9.75 15.93 -0.49
C LYS A 361 -9.11 17.18 -1.09
N PHE A 362 -7.86 17.44 -0.70
CA PHE A 362 -7.06 18.58 -1.12
C PHE A 362 -5.84 18.05 -1.89
N ARG A 363 -5.76 18.30 -3.20
CA ARG A 363 -4.71 17.73 -4.05
C ARG A 363 -3.35 18.35 -3.74
N LEU A 364 -2.35 17.51 -3.50
CA LEU A 364 -0.98 17.94 -3.26
C LEU A 364 -0.26 18.22 -4.58
N THR A 365 0.51 19.30 -4.60
CA THR A 365 1.44 19.64 -5.69
C THR A 365 2.82 19.05 -5.42
N GLU A 366 3.59 18.81 -6.48
CA GLU A 366 4.99 18.37 -6.34
C GLU A 366 5.87 19.44 -5.67
N GLU A 367 5.52 20.72 -5.75
CA GLU A 367 6.21 21.78 -4.99
C GLU A 367 6.01 21.59 -3.48
N GLN A 368 4.78 21.30 -3.02
CA GLN A 368 4.51 21.06 -1.61
C GLN A 368 5.28 19.85 -1.06
N LYS A 369 5.40 18.76 -1.84
CA LYS A 369 6.17 17.54 -1.48
C LYS A 369 7.69 17.74 -1.38
N GLN A 370 8.21 18.85 -1.90
CA GLN A 370 9.64 19.19 -1.91
C GLN A 370 9.93 20.50 -1.15
N SER A 371 8.90 21.16 -0.62
CA SER A 371 9.01 22.39 0.16
C SER A 371 9.57 22.12 1.56
N GLU A 372 9.96 23.17 2.29
CA GLU A 372 10.41 23.05 3.67
C GLU A 372 9.34 22.41 4.57
N GLY A 373 9.76 21.55 5.50
CA GLY A 373 8.89 20.70 6.31
C GLY A 373 7.75 21.41 7.04
N GLN A 374 8.02 22.55 7.69
CA GLN A 374 6.98 23.28 8.42
C GLN A 374 5.89 23.83 7.48
N LYS A 375 6.24 24.20 6.24
CA LYS A 375 5.26 24.65 5.23
C LYS A 375 4.28 23.55 4.80
N LEU A 376 4.68 22.28 4.84
CA LEU A 376 3.77 21.17 4.57
C LEU A 376 2.70 21.06 5.66
N PHE A 377 3.11 21.15 6.93
CA PHE A 377 2.18 21.12 8.06
C PHE A 377 1.33 22.39 8.18
N ASP A 378 1.84 23.55 7.76
CA ASP A 378 1.04 24.77 7.58
C ASP A 378 -0.07 24.57 6.55
N PHE A 379 0.21 23.94 5.41
CA PHE A 379 -0.81 23.62 4.41
C PHE A 379 -1.82 22.59 4.94
N CYS A 380 -1.38 21.61 5.73
CA CYS A 380 -2.28 20.70 6.42
C CYS A 380 -3.24 21.42 7.38
N ALA A 381 -2.74 22.40 8.14
CA ALA A 381 -3.57 23.24 9.00
C ALA A 381 -4.53 24.14 8.20
N ASP A 382 -4.10 24.72 7.08
CA ASP A 382 -4.95 25.56 6.20
C ASP A 382 -6.12 24.78 5.57
N CYS A 383 -5.87 23.55 5.13
CA CYS A 383 -6.91 22.64 4.64
C CYS A 383 -7.87 22.20 5.75
N LEU A 384 -7.36 21.94 6.96
CA LEU A 384 -8.18 21.63 8.12
C LEU A 384 -9.03 22.83 8.56
N ALA A 385 -8.47 24.05 8.52
CA ALA A 385 -9.18 25.30 8.79
C ALA A 385 -10.34 25.52 7.81
N THR A 386 -10.07 25.29 6.52
CA THR A 386 -11.07 25.37 5.45
C THR A 386 -12.20 24.37 5.69
N PHE A 387 -11.86 23.10 5.96
CA PHE A 387 -12.85 22.06 6.26
C PHE A 387 -13.70 22.37 7.50
N ILE A 388 -13.08 22.82 8.60
CA ILE A 388 -13.81 23.17 9.82
C ILE A 388 -14.78 24.33 9.55
N LYS A 389 -14.35 25.34 8.78
CA LYS A 389 -15.23 26.46 8.40
C LYS A 389 -16.39 26.02 7.51
N ASP A 390 -16.13 25.18 6.51
CA ASP A 390 -17.14 24.76 5.53
C ASP A 390 -18.19 23.80 6.13
N HIS A 391 -17.86 23.09 7.21
CA HIS A 391 -18.73 22.09 7.85
C HIS A 391 -19.27 22.45 9.24
N PHE A 392 -18.61 23.35 9.99
CA PHE A 392 -19.00 23.78 11.34
C PHE A 392 -19.13 25.31 11.50
N GLY A 393 -18.89 26.08 10.44
CA GLY A 393 -19.12 27.52 10.42
C GLY A 393 -20.60 27.89 10.30
N ASP A 394 -21.00 28.99 10.93
CA ASP A 394 -22.33 29.56 10.79
C ASP A 394 -22.50 30.35 9.46
N GLN A 395 -23.61 31.08 9.31
CA GLN A 395 -23.88 31.89 8.09
C GLN A 395 -22.93 33.10 7.92
N ASN A 396 -22.21 33.50 8.97
CA ASN A 396 -21.18 34.53 8.95
C ASN A 396 -19.78 33.92 8.74
N GLY A 397 -19.63 32.61 8.97
CA GLY A 397 -18.38 31.87 8.94
C GLY A 397 -17.70 31.77 10.30
N ASP A 398 -18.40 32.09 11.39
CA ASP A 398 -17.93 31.90 12.76
C ASP A 398 -18.13 30.43 13.18
N VAL A 399 -17.08 29.80 13.71
CA VAL A 399 -17.11 28.39 14.13
C VAL A 399 -17.47 28.32 15.61
N ILE A 400 -18.62 27.70 15.93
CA ILE A 400 -19.09 27.52 17.30
C ILE A 400 -19.10 26.03 17.62
N LEU A 401 -18.16 25.60 18.47
CA LEU A 401 -18.05 24.24 18.99
C LEU A 401 -18.16 24.28 20.52
N GLU A 402 -18.84 23.29 21.12
CA GLU A 402 -19.01 23.20 22.57
C GLU A 402 -17.74 22.65 23.28
N GLU A 403 -16.97 21.83 22.58
CA GLU A 403 -15.63 21.36 22.98
C GLU A 403 -14.65 21.37 21.80
N GLU A 404 -13.34 21.30 22.08
CA GLU A 404 -12.32 21.10 21.04
C GLU A 404 -12.49 19.72 20.39
N LEU A 405 -12.57 19.67 19.06
CA LEU A 405 -12.69 18.40 18.35
C LEU A 405 -11.39 17.59 18.45
N ALA A 406 -11.48 16.38 18.98
CA ALA A 406 -10.36 15.46 19.05
C ALA A 406 -9.96 14.99 17.63
N LEU A 407 -8.66 15.12 17.32
CA LEU A 407 -8.10 14.91 15.98
C LEU A 407 -7.08 13.76 16.01
N GLY A 408 -7.32 12.73 15.19
CA GLY A 408 -6.31 11.74 14.82
C GLY A 408 -5.55 12.18 13.56
N PHE A 409 -4.22 12.02 13.55
CA PHE A 409 -3.39 12.32 12.38
C PHE A 409 -2.81 11.04 11.79
N THR A 410 -3.36 10.58 10.67
CA THR A 410 -2.75 9.50 9.88
C THR A 410 -1.60 10.06 9.04
N PHE A 411 -0.39 9.66 9.42
CA PHE A 411 0.88 10.04 8.83
C PHE A 411 1.59 8.77 8.34
N SER A 412 1.21 8.32 7.16
CA SER A 412 1.59 7.01 6.60
C SER A 412 3.03 6.91 6.08
N TYR A 413 4.00 7.20 6.96
CA TYR A 413 5.44 7.16 6.71
C TYR A 413 6.12 6.45 7.90
N PRO A 414 7.24 5.73 7.71
CA PRO A 414 7.93 5.07 8.81
C PRO A 414 8.36 6.08 9.89
N MET A 415 7.89 5.90 11.12
CA MET A 415 8.12 6.81 12.23
C MET A 415 8.43 6.08 13.54
N GLU A 416 9.31 6.66 14.34
CA GLU A 416 9.62 6.23 15.72
C GLU A 416 8.66 6.95 16.67
N GLN A 417 7.98 6.20 17.54
CA GLN A 417 7.04 6.73 18.53
C GLN A 417 7.55 6.42 19.94
N GLU A 418 7.46 7.40 20.84
CA GLU A 418 7.69 7.22 22.29
C GLU A 418 6.37 7.21 23.08
N LYS A 419 5.30 7.72 22.46
CA LYS A 419 3.92 7.86 22.92
C LYS A 419 3.00 8.16 21.74
N ILE A 420 1.69 8.00 21.89
CA ILE A 420 0.74 8.07 20.76
C ILE A 420 0.64 9.46 20.08
N ASP A 421 0.98 10.55 20.76
CA ASP A 421 0.96 11.93 20.21
C ASP A 421 2.36 12.48 19.84
N HIS A 422 3.32 11.55 19.64
CA HIS A 422 4.66 11.78 19.11
C HIS A 422 4.91 10.87 17.89
N GLY A 423 5.51 11.41 16.83
CA GLY A 423 5.84 10.66 15.61
C GLY A 423 7.08 11.22 14.92
N LYS A 424 8.25 10.68 15.26
CA LYS A 424 9.54 11.09 14.69
C LYS A 424 9.75 10.42 13.33
N LEU A 425 9.72 11.18 12.24
CA LEU A 425 9.89 10.64 10.88
C LEU A 425 11.27 10.00 10.71
N VAL A 426 11.31 8.70 10.38
CA VAL A 426 12.58 7.98 10.11
C VAL A 426 13.13 8.34 8.74
N ARG A 427 12.26 8.35 7.71
CA ARG A 427 12.61 8.62 6.31
C ARG A 427 11.38 8.91 5.46
N TRP A 428 11.47 9.82 4.50
CA TRP A 428 10.42 10.03 3.50
C TRP A 428 10.31 8.84 2.52
N THR A 429 9.09 8.67 2.01
CA THR A 429 8.67 7.70 1.00
C THR A 429 7.64 8.36 0.07
N LYS A 430 6.98 7.59 -0.82
CA LYS A 430 5.82 8.06 -1.64
C LYS A 430 6.06 9.33 -2.48
N GLY A 431 7.32 9.67 -2.77
CA GLY A 431 7.72 10.84 -3.57
C GLY A 431 7.93 12.14 -2.78
N PHE A 432 7.85 12.10 -1.44
CA PHE A 432 8.13 13.26 -0.58
C PHE A 432 9.64 13.43 -0.37
N GLY A 433 10.07 14.66 -0.11
CA GLY A 433 11.47 15.03 0.10
C GLY A 433 11.63 16.30 0.93
N ASN A 434 10.62 16.68 1.72
CA ASN A 434 10.58 17.93 2.47
C ASN A 434 11.80 18.08 3.42
N PRO A 435 12.67 19.09 3.21
CA PRO A 435 13.83 19.32 4.07
C PRO A 435 13.42 19.74 5.48
N ASN A 436 14.24 19.35 6.47
CA ASN A 436 14.03 19.63 7.89
C ASN A 436 12.79 18.96 8.52
N THR A 437 12.38 17.78 8.01
CA THR A 437 11.38 16.90 8.66
C THR A 437 11.96 15.58 9.15
N GLU A 438 12.83 14.92 8.38
CA GLU A 438 13.45 13.64 8.80
C GLU A 438 14.22 13.82 10.11
N GLY A 439 14.04 12.89 11.05
CA GLY A 439 14.60 12.93 12.39
C GLY A 439 13.88 13.82 13.41
N ARG A 440 12.81 14.53 13.03
CA ARG A 440 11.98 15.37 13.93
C ARG A 440 10.61 14.76 14.21
N ASP A 441 10.03 15.12 15.36
CA ASP A 441 8.63 14.85 15.71
C ASP A 441 7.67 15.65 14.79
N CYS A 442 7.05 14.96 13.85
CA CYS A 442 6.03 15.50 12.96
C CYS A 442 4.75 15.90 13.71
N ALA A 443 4.47 15.29 14.86
CA ALA A 443 3.33 15.66 15.68
C ALA A 443 3.56 17.00 16.38
N ALA A 444 4.79 17.31 16.81
CA ALA A 444 5.16 18.66 17.26
C ALA A 444 5.10 19.69 16.13
N MET A 445 5.67 19.37 14.97
CA MET A 445 5.60 20.27 13.80
C MET A 445 4.15 20.57 13.39
N PHE A 446 3.26 19.57 13.41
CA PHE A 446 1.85 19.82 13.11
C PHE A 446 1.13 20.62 14.22
N ARG A 447 1.42 20.34 15.50
CA ARG A 447 0.92 21.16 16.64
C ARG A 447 1.30 22.64 16.52
N GLU A 448 2.54 22.96 16.14
CA GLU A 448 2.98 24.35 15.88
C GLU A 448 2.11 25.05 14.80
N SER A 449 1.69 24.32 13.76
CA SER A 449 0.78 24.83 12.73
C SER A 449 -0.68 24.90 13.20
N LEU A 450 -1.17 23.98 14.04
CA LEU A 450 -2.51 24.07 14.65
C LEU A 450 -2.64 25.34 15.53
N ASP A 451 -1.65 25.60 16.39
CA ASP A 451 -1.59 26.79 17.25
C ASP A 451 -1.53 28.10 16.44
N LYS A 452 -0.69 28.12 15.40
CA LYS A 452 -0.52 29.26 14.48
C LYS A 452 -1.79 29.62 13.75
N PHE A 453 -2.57 28.64 13.30
CA PHE A 453 -3.86 28.83 12.65
C PHE A 453 -5.03 28.96 13.65
N LYS A 454 -4.79 28.75 14.94
CA LYS A 454 -5.75 28.86 16.06
C LYS A 454 -6.98 27.96 15.88
N LEU A 455 -6.75 26.72 15.47
CA LEU A 455 -7.84 25.79 15.18
C LEU A 455 -8.43 25.21 16.47
N PRO A 456 -9.78 25.09 16.60
CA PRO A 456 -10.45 24.58 17.79
C PRO A 456 -10.42 23.04 17.83
N VAL A 457 -9.22 22.46 17.73
CA VAL A 457 -8.97 21.03 17.60
C VAL A 457 -7.83 20.59 18.48
N LYS A 458 -7.96 19.41 19.08
CA LYS A 458 -6.94 18.81 19.92
C LYS A 458 -6.41 17.54 19.27
N MET A 459 -5.19 17.62 18.71
CA MET A 459 -4.54 16.42 18.17
C MET A 459 -4.19 15.46 19.33
N VAL A 460 -4.78 14.27 19.32
CA VAL A 460 -4.65 13.27 20.39
C VAL A 460 -3.81 12.06 20.00
N SER A 461 -3.61 11.82 18.71
CA SER A 461 -2.83 10.69 18.18
C SER A 461 -2.18 11.02 16.83
N ILE A 462 -1.03 10.40 16.55
CA ILE A 462 -0.43 10.28 15.21
C ILE A 462 -0.21 8.79 14.92
N ILE A 463 -0.62 8.30 13.75
CA ILE A 463 -0.67 6.87 13.42
C ILE A 463 -0.22 6.54 11.99
N ASN A 464 0.15 5.28 11.76
CA ASN A 464 0.27 4.68 10.43
C ASN A 464 -1.12 4.27 9.89
N ASP A 465 -1.34 4.35 8.58
CA ASP A 465 -2.61 3.94 7.94
C ASP A 465 -3.03 2.52 8.31
N THR A 466 -2.07 1.60 8.33
CA THR A 466 -2.30 0.16 8.54
C THR A 466 -2.75 -0.14 9.97
N THR A 467 -2.28 0.63 10.96
CA THR A 467 -2.80 0.60 12.33
C THR A 467 -4.24 1.11 12.38
N GLY A 468 -4.55 2.17 11.64
CA GLY A 468 -5.93 2.63 11.46
C GLY A 468 -6.82 1.55 10.85
N THR A 469 -6.36 0.85 9.81
CA THR A 469 -7.09 -0.24 9.13
C THR A 469 -7.41 -1.38 10.10
N LEU A 470 -6.49 -1.75 11.00
CA LEU A 470 -6.72 -2.76 12.03
C LEU A 470 -7.88 -2.40 12.96
N ILE A 471 -7.89 -1.17 13.46
CA ILE A 471 -8.89 -0.69 14.43
C ILE A 471 -10.24 -0.45 13.73
N ALA A 472 -10.25 0.16 12.54
CA ALA A 472 -11.48 0.35 11.75
C ALA A 472 -12.17 -0.97 11.43
N SER A 473 -11.43 -1.97 10.93
CA SER A 473 -12.01 -3.28 10.62
C SER A 473 -12.40 -4.06 11.88
N ASN A 474 -11.72 -3.91 13.03
CA ASN A 474 -12.18 -4.54 14.26
C ASN A 474 -13.46 -3.92 14.81
N TYR A 475 -13.61 -2.59 14.77
CA TYR A 475 -14.81 -1.88 15.21
C TYR A 475 -16.08 -2.33 14.46
N VAL A 476 -15.98 -2.62 13.16
CA VAL A 476 -17.09 -3.17 12.35
C VAL A 476 -17.20 -4.69 12.47
N ASN A 477 -16.08 -5.39 12.63
CA ASN A 477 -16.01 -6.85 12.72
C ASN A 477 -15.00 -7.31 13.78
N HIS A 478 -15.49 -7.66 14.97
CA HIS A 478 -14.64 -8.10 16.09
C HIS A 478 -13.93 -9.45 15.89
N ASP A 479 -14.09 -10.15 14.75
CA ASP A 479 -13.20 -11.27 14.38
C ASP A 479 -11.86 -10.79 13.78
N THR A 480 -11.72 -9.51 13.41
CA THR A 480 -10.49 -8.94 12.82
C THR A 480 -9.31 -9.03 13.79
N ARG A 481 -8.24 -9.74 13.41
CA ARG A 481 -6.99 -9.76 14.20
C ARG A 481 -5.77 -9.21 13.47
N ILE A 482 -5.84 -9.09 12.15
CA ILE A 482 -4.75 -8.59 11.30
C ILE A 482 -5.33 -7.59 10.30
N ALA A 483 -4.60 -6.52 10.03
CA ALA A 483 -4.77 -5.69 8.85
C ALA A 483 -3.58 -5.83 7.90
N CYS A 484 -3.81 -5.70 6.59
CA CYS A 484 -2.77 -5.71 5.57
C CYS A 484 -3.06 -4.67 4.48
N ILE A 485 -2.02 -4.01 3.99
CA ILE A 485 -2.08 -3.16 2.81
C ILE A 485 -1.39 -3.88 1.66
N PHE A 486 -2.10 -4.04 0.54
CA PHE A 486 -1.60 -4.59 -0.72
C PHE A 486 -1.92 -3.59 -1.84
N GLY A 487 -1.07 -2.58 -2.01
CA GLY A 487 -1.27 -1.49 -2.95
C GLY A 487 0.03 -1.11 -3.65
N THR A 488 0.33 0.20 -3.73
CA THR A 488 1.61 0.71 -4.25
C THR A 488 2.80 0.19 -3.44
N GLY A 489 2.64 0.05 -2.13
CA GLY A 489 3.55 -0.64 -1.20
C GLY A 489 2.85 -1.79 -0.48
N CYS A 490 3.49 -2.37 0.53
CA CYS A 490 2.87 -3.37 1.40
C CYS A 490 3.21 -3.21 2.89
N ASN A 491 2.22 -3.42 3.75
CA ASN A 491 2.40 -3.39 5.20
C ASN A 491 1.37 -4.28 5.92
N ALA A 492 1.59 -4.56 7.20
CA ALA A 492 0.61 -5.19 8.09
C ALA A 492 0.63 -4.59 9.49
N ALA A 493 -0.49 -4.73 10.19
CA ALA A 493 -0.62 -4.42 11.62
C ALA A 493 -1.47 -5.49 12.31
N TYR A 494 -1.22 -5.70 13.60
CA TYR A 494 -1.93 -6.63 14.47
C TYR A 494 -1.81 -6.16 15.94
N MET A 495 -2.50 -6.85 16.84
CA MET A 495 -2.42 -6.60 18.28
C MET A 495 -1.49 -7.61 18.95
N GLU A 496 -0.54 -7.13 19.74
CA GLU A 496 0.48 -7.92 20.44
C GLU A 496 0.32 -7.81 21.96
N HIS A 497 0.72 -8.84 22.71
CA HIS A 497 0.70 -8.81 24.17
C HIS A 497 1.96 -8.10 24.71
N MET A 498 1.80 -7.21 25.69
CA MET A 498 2.91 -6.38 26.23
C MET A 498 4.13 -7.20 26.69
N LYS A 499 3.91 -8.37 27.30
CA LYS A 499 4.96 -9.32 27.70
C LYS A 499 5.89 -9.75 26.55
N ASP A 500 5.37 -9.78 25.33
CA ASP A 500 6.03 -10.26 24.10
C ASP A 500 6.68 -9.10 23.30
N ILE A 501 6.77 -7.89 23.88
CA ILE A 501 7.44 -6.71 23.30
C ILE A 501 8.62 -6.23 24.20
N PRO A 502 9.71 -7.01 24.40
CA PRO A 502 10.73 -6.70 25.41
C PRO A 502 11.40 -5.33 25.29
N LYS A 503 11.50 -4.76 24.09
CA LYS A 503 12.12 -3.44 23.87
C LYS A 503 11.42 -2.28 24.61
N ILE A 504 10.10 -2.34 24.77
CA ILE A 504 9.33 -1.33 25.54
C ILE A 504 9.07 -1.72 27.00
N LYS A 505 9.63 -2.84 27.50
CA LYS A 505 9.46 -3.27 28.90
C LYS A 505 9.89 -2.21 29.94
N HIS A 506 10.76 -1.27 29.53
CA HIS A 506 11.19 -0.15 30.34
C HIS A 506 10.05 0.86 30.68
N LEU A 507 8.93 0.84 29.96
CA LEU A 507 7.76 1.69 30.23
C LEU A 507 6.95 1.23 31.46
N GLY A 508 7.18 0.01 31.98
CA GLY A 508 6.52 -0.50 33.19
C GLY A 508 5.02 -0.80 33.02
N LEU A 509 4.54 -0.96 31.79
CA LEU A 509 3.16 -1.31 31.46
C LEU A 509 2.81 -2.76 31.88
N PRO A 510 1.54 -3.09 32.17
CA PRO A 510 1.14 -4.44 32.59
C PRO A 510 1.44 -5.50 31.53
N GLU A 511 1.86 -6.70 31.95
CA GLU A 511 2.24 -7.79 31.02
C GLU A 511 1.05 -8.44 30.29
N ASP A 512 -0.17 -8.21 30.79
CA ASP A 512 -1.46 -8.62 30.23
C ASP A 512 -2.12 -7.56 29.34
N GLU A 513 -1.56 -6.36 29.26
CA GLU A 513 -2.03 -5.28 28.36
C GLU A 513 -1.76 -5.62 26.88
N GLU A 514 -2.59 -5.10 25.98
CA GLU A 514 -2.45 -5.30 24.53
C GLU A 514 -2.04 -4.01 23.81
N MET A 515 -1.16 -4.13 22.81
CA MET A 515 -0.54 -3.01 22.08
C MET A 515 -0.54 -3.28 20.57
N ALA A 516 -1.02 -2.32 19.77
CA ALA A 516 -1.00 -2.44 18.32
C ALA A 516 0.43 -2.29 17.77
N ILE A 517 0.85 -3.21 16.92
CA ILE A 517 2.14 -3.18 16.22
C ILE A 517 1.91 -2.81 14.75
N ASN A 518 2.64 -1.81 14.28
CA ASN A 518 2.89 -1.56 12.85
C ASN A 518 4.14 -2.35 12.44
N CYS A 519 4.00 -3.36 11.58
CA CYS A 519 5.12 -4.24 11.26
C CYS A 519 6.20 -3.58 10.39
N GLU A 520 5.82 -2.69 9.47
CA GLU A 520 6.64 -2.21 8.33
C GLU A 520 7.30 -3.38 7.56
N TYR A 521 6.54 -4.48 7.37
CA TYR A 521 7.10 -5.77 6.94
C TYR A 521 7.59 -5.82 5.48
N GLY A 522 7.41 -4.74 4.71
CA GLY A 522 7.94 -4.62 3.35
C GLY A 522 9.47 -4.73 3.30
N ALA A 523 10.13 -4.42 4.41
CA ALA A 523 11.56 -4.59 4.61
C ALA A 523 12.00 -6.04 4.85
N PHE A 524 11.10 -7.04 4.96
CA PHE A 524 11.48 -8.44 5.13
C PHE A 524 12.49 -8.89 4.06
N ASP A 525 13.51 -9.61 4.51
CA ASP A 525 14.69 -10.05 3.76
C ASP A 525 15.58 -8.96 3.13
N SER A 526 15.50 -7.71 3.61
CA SER A 526 16.42 -6.65 3.17
C SER A 526 17.89 -6.88 3.58
N PHE A 527 18.78 -6.18 2.89
CA PHE A 527 20.25 -6.14 3.05
C PHE A 527 20.99 -7.44 2.75
N LYS A 528 20.61 -8.57 3.38
CA LYS A 528 21.30 -9.86 3.24
C LYS A 528 20.66 -10.80 2.23
N HIS A 529 19.34 -10.72 2.04
CA HIS A 529 18.57 -11.60 1.15
C HIS A 529 18.67 -13.10 1.52
N GLU A 530 18.81 -13.43 2.81
CA GLU A 530 19.07 -14.79 3.32
C GLU A 530 17.80 -15.65 3.52
N HIS A 531 16.60 -15.06 3.46
CA HIS A 531 15.31 -15.73 3.66
C HIS A 531 14.53 -16.00 2.36
N MET A 532 14.89 -15.37 1.23
CA MET A 532 14.21 -15.51 -0.07
C MET A 532 15.18 -15.65 -1.27
N ALA A 533 16.50 -15.76 -1.07
CA ALA A 533 17.50 -15.95 -2.14
C ALA A 533 17.08 -16.95 -3.23
N GLU A 534 16.48 -18.06 -2.82
CA GLU A 534 15.98 -19.16 -3.66
C GLU A 534 14.77 -18.85 -4.56
N ILE A 535 14.14 -17.68 -4.42
CA ILE A 535 12.99 -17.21 -5.22
C ILE A 535 13.16 -15.80 -5.79
N ARG A 536 14.22 -15.07 -5.40
CA ARG A 536 14.59 -13.81 -6.07
C ARG A 536 15.11 -14.11 -7.46
N THR A 537 14.55 -13.45 -8.46
CA THR A 537 14.93 -13.62 -9.87
C THR A 537 15.88 -12.50 -10.29
N LYS A 538 16.53 -12.64 -11.46
CA LYS A 538 17.34 -11.54 -12.05
C LYS A 538 16.54 -10.24 -12.25
N TYR A 539 15.22 -10.33 -12.37
CA TYR A 539 14.33 -9.17 -12.50
C TYR A 539 14.09 -8.48 -11.15
N ASP A 540 13.92 -9.26 -10.07
CA ASP A 540 13.80 -8.72 -8.71
C ASP A 540 15.12 -8.10 -8.24
N GLU A 541 16.26 -8.71 -8.61
CA GLU A 541 17.59 -8.16 -8.36
C GLU A 541 17.85 -6.88 -9.17
N TYR A 542 17.45 -6.83 -10.45
CA TYR A 542 17.52 -5.62 -11.25
C TYR A 542 16.68 -4.48 -10.64
N ILE A 543 15.43 -4.75 -10.26
CA ILE A 543 14.54 -3.78 -9.61
C ILE A 543 15.10 -3.32 -8.27
N ASP A 544 15.69 -4.24 -7.50
CA ASP A 544 16.34 -3.91 -6.23
C ASP A 544 17.50 -2.93 -6.43
N LEU A 545 18.45 -3.28 -7.31
CA LEU A 545 19.67 -2.51 -7.57
C LEU A 545 19.43 -1.14 -8.23
N HIS A 546 18.36 -1.00 -9.01
CA HIS A 546 18.01 0.25 -9.72
C HIS A 546 16.90 1.07 -9.03
N SER A 547 16.44 0.66 -7.85
CA SER A 547 15.50 1.47 -7.05
C SER A 547 16.20 2.67 -6.39
N ASN A 548 15.41 3.60 -5.86
CA ASN A 548 15.88 4.72 -5.05
C ASN A 548 16.56 4.30 -3.73
N LYS A 549 16.35 3.06 -3.26
CA LYS A 549 16.92 2.49 -2.03
C LYS A 549 17.32 1.03 -2.28
N PRO A 550 18.50 0.77 -2.88
CA PRO A 550 18.99 -0.59 -3.13
C PRO A 550 19.15 -1.41 -1.85
N HIS A 551 18.79 -2.68 -1.95
CA HIS A 551 18.77 -3.69 -0.87
C HIS A 551 17.75 -3.45 0.26
N GLU A 552 17.03 -2.32 0.28
CA GLU A 552 15.88 -2.09 1.16
C GLU A 552 14.57 -2.58 0.50
N GLN A 553 13.52 -2.78 1.32
CA GLN A 553 12.17 -3.11 0.86
C GLN A 553 12.07 -4.40 0.01
N SER A 554 12.90 -5.41 0.29
CA SER A 554 13.03 -6.59 -0.58
C SER A 554 11.73 -7.36 -0.80
N TYR A 555 10.95 -7.61 0.25
CA TYR A 555 9.64 -8.27 0.16
C TYR A 555 8.61 -7.39 -0.56
N GLU A 556 8.56 -6.09 -0.27
CA GLU A 556 7.69 -5.15 -0.98
C GLU A 556 7.99 -5.09 -2.48
N LYS A 557 9.27 -5.06 -2.88
CA LYS A 557 9.70 -5.08 -4.29
C LYS A 557 9.24 -6.34 -5.04
N MET A 558 9.01 -7.45 -4.35
CA MET A 558 8.56 -8.71 -4.96
C MET A 558 7.04 -8.85 -5.08
N ILE A 559 6.25 -8.10 -4.28
CA ILE A 559 4.79 -8.26 -4.19
C ILE A 559 3.97 -7.01 -4.53
N ALA A 560 4.47 -5.79 -4.29
CA ALA A 560 3.65 -4.59 -4.34
C ALA A 560 3.41 -4.07 -5.77
N GLY A 561 2.27 -3.39 -5.95
CA GLY A 561 1.74 -2.92 -7.24
C GLY A 561 2.55 -1.80 -7.91
N LEU A 562 3.58 -1.26 -7.25
CA LEU A 562 4.57 -0.40 -7.90
C LEU A 562 5.52 -1.19 -8.82
N TYR A 563 5.73 -2.49 -8.56
CA TYR A 563 6.83 -3.26 -9.17
C TYR A 563 6.38 -4.34 -10.16
N LEU A 564 5.13 -4.82 -10.10
CA LEU A 564 4.66 -5.92 -10.96
C LEU A 564 4.73 -5.57 -12.46
N GLY A 565 4.43 -4.32 -12.82
CA GLY A 565 4.60 -3.80 -14.18
C GLY A 565 6.05 -3.77 -14.67
N GLU A 566 7.00 -3.43 -13.79
CA GLU A 566 8.43 -3.43 -14.12
C GLU A 566 8.99 -4.86 -14.24
N ILE A 567 8.52 -5.81 -13.41
CA ILE A 567 8.85 -7.24 -13.57
C ILE A 567 8.41 -7.72 -14.95
N PHE A 568 7.17 -7.41 -15.34
CA PHE A 568 6.65 -7.73 -16.68
C PHE A 568 7.51 -7.07 -17.78
N ARG A 569 7.77 -5.76 -17.69
CA ARG A 569 8.58 -5.02 -18.67
C ARG A 569 9.97 -5.62 -18.85
N LEU A 570 10.64 -6.00 -17.77
CA LEU A 570 11.97 -6.60 -17.81
C LEU A 570 11.94 -7.99 -18.46
N CYS A 571 10.88 -8.79 -18.24
CA CYS A 571 10.67 -10.04 -18.96
C CYS A 571 10.50 -9.78 -20.47
N ILE A 572 9.74 -8.75 -20.86
CA ILE A 572 9.57 -8.39 -22.29
C ILE A 572 10.87 -7.90 -22.92
N CYS A 573 11.69 -7.12 -22.21
CA CYS A 573 12.99 -6.66 -22.72
C CYS A 573 13.97 -7.83 -22.91
N ASP A 574 14.02 -8.78 -21.97
CA ASP A 574 14.83 -9.99 -22.09
C ASP A 574 14.52 -10.78 -23.38
N LEU A 575 13.24 -10.81 -23.79
CA LEU A 575 12.77 -11.46 -25.02
C LEU A 575 12.97 -10.63 -26.30
N ILE A 576 13.12 -9.31 -26.18
CA ILE A 576 13.52 -8.44 -27.30
C ILE A 576 15.03 -8.61 -27.54
N ASP A 577 15.84 -8.61 -26.48
CA ASP A 577 17.29 -8.83 -26.53
C ASP A 577 17.66 -10.25 -26.99
N GLU A 578 16.88 -11.27 -26.62
CA GLU A 578 16.99 -12.64 -27.16
C GLU A 578 16.48 -12.78 -28.61
N GLY A 579 15.93 -11.71 -29.21
CA GLY A 579 15.40 -11.71 -30.59
C GLY A 579 14.16 -12.59 -30.77
N ILE A 580 13.33 -12.71 -29.72
CA ILE A 580 12.11 -13.51 -29.72
C ILE A 580 10.89 -12.64 -30.07
N LEU A 581 10.72 -11.50 -29.40
CA LEU A 581 9.59 -10.59 -29.60
C LEU A 581 9.94 -9.44 -30.56
N PHE A 582 8.94 -9.03 -31.34
CA PHE A 582 8.90 -7.74 -32.05
C PHE A 582 10.07 -7.45 -33.01
N LEU A 583 10.70 -8.48 -33.60
CA LEU A 583 11.75 -8.28 -34.61
C LEU A 583 11.26 -7.39 -35.76
N GLY A 584 12.08 -6.42 -36.15
CA GLY A 584 11.73 -5.43 -37.18
C GLY A 584 10.87 -4.25 -36.68
N GLN A 585 10.34 -4.30 -35.45
CA GLN A 585 9.58 -3.20 -34.85
C GLN A 585 10.46 -2.29 -33.98
N ASN A 586 9.93 -1.13 -33.57
CA ASN A 586 10.69 -0.09 -32.86
C ASN A 586 10.41 -0.09 -31.35
N THR A 587 11.19 -0.86 -30.60
CA THR A 587 10.95 -1.23 -29.19
C THR A 587 11.26 -0.16 -28.14
N TYR A 588 11.92 0.95 -28.51
CA TYR A 588 12.51 1.95 -27.59
C TYR A 588 11.59 2.50 -26.47
N LYS A 589 10.26 2.43 -26.64
CA LYS A 589 9.30 2.83 -25.61
C LYS A 589 9.13 1.78 -24.50
N LEU A 590 9.25 0.49 -24.83
CA LEU A 590 9.20 -0.65 -23.89
C LEU A 590 10.48 -0.74 -23.03
N GLU A 591 11.60 -0.30 -23.59
CA GLU A 591 12.91 -0.24 -22.91
C GLU A 591 12.95 0.79 -21.76
N LYS A 592 11.98 1.71 -21.69
CA LYS A 592 11.88 2.72 -20.64
C LYS A 592 11.38 2.12 -19.32
N THR A 593 12.20 2.18 -18.28
CA THR A 593 11.86 1.83 -16.88
C THR A 593 10.52 2.41 -16.43
N ASN A 594 9.71 1.58 -15.76
CA ASN A 594 8.38 1.89 -15.20
C ASN A 594 7.36 2.41 -16.23
N VAL A 595 7.48 2.02 -17.51
CA VAL A 595 6.46 2.38 -18.54
C VAL A 595 5.20 1.51 -18.49
N PHE A 596 5.29 0.32 -17.89
CA PHE A 596 4.14 -0.48 -17.49
C PHE A 596 3.89 -0.27 -16.00
N ASP A 597 2.69 0.20 -15.65
CA ASP A 597 2.16 0.06 -14.30
C ASP A 597 1.39 -1.26 -14.13
N THR A 598 0.90 -1.53 -12.93
CA THR A 598 0.13 -2.76 -12.65
C THR A 598 -1.28 -2.74 -13.26
N ALA A 599 -1.85 -1.59 -13.65
CA ALA A 599 -3.14 -1.55 -14.33
C ALA A 599 -3.04 -2.11 -15.76
N PHE A 600 -1.90 -2.00 -16.44
CA PHE A 600 -1.65 -2.76 -17.68
C PHE A 600 -1.80 -4.27 -17.45
N LEU A 601 -1.22 -4.82 -16.37
CA LEU A 601 -1.32 -6.25 -16.05
C LEU A 601 -2.76 -6.65 -15.74
N SER A 602 -3.47 -5.86 -14.93
CA SER A 602 -4.90 -6.08 -14.66
C SER A 602 -5.74 -6.10 -15.94
N LEU A 603 -5.52 -5.14 -16.85
CA LEU A 603 -6.25 -5.05 -18.12
C LEU A 603 -5.92 -6.22 -19.07
N MET A 604 -4.64 -6.64 -19.15
CA MET A 604 -4.24 -7.80 -19.94
C MET A 604 -4.79 -9.12 -19.40
N GLU A 605 -4.94 -9.22 -18.07
CA GLU A 605 -5.46 -10.42 -17.43
C GLU A 605 -7.00 -10.50 -17.48
N SER A 606 -7.68 -9.36 -17.36
CA SER A 606 -9.14 -9.24 -17.43
C SER A 606 -9.73 -9.26 -18.85
N ASP A 607 -8.92 -9.19 -19.91
CA ASP A 607 -9.42 -9.13 -21.29
C ASP A 607 -10.32 -10.35 -21.63
N PRO A 608 -11.64 -10.14 -21.83
CA PRO A 608 -12.60 -11.22 -22.04
C PRO A 608 -12.72 -11.64 -23.50
N THR A 609 -12.01 -10.97 -24.42
CA THR A 609 -12.09 -11.24 -25.87
C THR A 609 -11.15 -12.37 -26.27
N ASP A 610 -11.59 -13.22 -27.20
CA ASP A 610 -10.78 -14.34 -27.70
C ASP A 610 -9.57 -13.83 -28.51
N GLU A 611 -9.72 -12.70 -29.20
CA GLU A 611 -8.66 -12.03 -29.98
C GLU A 611 -7.73 -11.14 -29.12
N LEU A 612 -8.04 -10.95 -27.82
CA LEU A 612 -7.33 -10.09 -26.87
C LEU A 612 -7.21 -8.63 -27.35
N LEU A 613 -8.34 -8.05 -27.77
CA LEU A 613 -8.42 -6.70 -28.36
C LEU A 613 -8.00 -5.58 -27.41
N THR A 614 -8.17 -5.76 -26.09
CA THR A 614 -7.67 -4.79 -25.09
C THR A 614 -6.15 -4.80 -25.09
N VAL A 615 -5.53 -5.99 -25.11
CA VAL A 615 -4.08 -6.14 -25.19
C VAL A 615 -3.54 -5.56 -26.49
N THR A 616 -4.19 -5.78 -27.64
CA THR A 616 -3.86 -5.12 -28.92
C THR A 616 -3.88 -3.60 -28.76
N GLY A 617 -4.98 -3.05 -28.23
CA GLY A 617 -5.14 -1.61 -28.01
C GLY A 617 -4.06 -1.00 -27.13
N LEU A 618 -3.66 -1.68 -26.04
CA LEU A 618 -2.58 -1.24 -25.16
C LEU A 618 -1.24 -1.15 -25.91
N PHE A 619 -0.85 -2.19 -26.64
CA PHE A 619 0.43 -2.23 -27.35
C PHE A 619 0.48 -1.25 -28.54
N THR A 620 -0.57 -1.19 -29.35
CA THR A 620 -0.64 -0.25 -30.49
C THR A 620 -0.73 1.21 -30.03
N HIS A 621 -1.55 1.54 -29.02
CA HIS A 621 -1.76 2.93 -28.60
C HIS A 621 -0.56 3.54 -27.86
N PHE A 622 -0.05 2.85 -26.83
CA PHE A 622 1.04 3.39 -26.00
C PHE A 622 2.40 3.16 -26.64
N PHE A 623 2.64 1.94 -27.13
CA PHE A 623 3.96 1.55 -27.62
C PHE A 623 4.10 1.74 -29.14
N GLY A 624 3.02 1.65 -29.92
CA GLY A 624 3.11 1.62 -31.38
C GLY A 624 3.75 0.32 -31.86
N ILE A 625 3.42 -0.77 -31.17
CA ILE A 625 3.87 -2.14 -31.42
C ILE A 625 2.66 -2.95 -31.85
N ASP A 626 2.78 -3.62 -32.99
CA ASP A 626 1.81 -4.59 -33.48
C ASP A 626 2.10 -5.96 -32.87
N THR A 627 1.05 -6.72 -32.58
CA THR A 627 1.16 -7.99 -31.84
C THR A 627 0.43 -9.12 -32.56
N THR A 628 0.94 -10.36 -32.44
CA THR A 628 0.17 -11.57 -32.82
C THR A 628 -0.76 -12.01 -31.70
N ILE A 629 -1.68 -12.94 -31.99
CA ILE A 629 -2.56 -13.50 -30.96
C ILE A 629 -1.77 -14.36 -29.95
N GLU A 630 -0.75 -15.08 -30.41
CA GLU A 630 0.15 -15.90 -29.60
C GLU A 630 0.94 -15.03 -28.62
N GLU A 631 1.48 -13.90 -29.09
CA GLU A 631 2.16 -12.89 -28.27
C GLU A 631 1.21 -12.33 -27.20
N ARG A 632 -0.02 -11.94 -27.56
CA ARG A 632 -1.02 -11.44 -26.58
C ARG A 632 -1.43 -12.50 -25.57
N GLN A 633 -1.63 -13.75 -25.99
CA GLN A 633 -1.91 -14.86 -25.08
C GLN A 633 -0.74 -15.13 -24.12
N PHE A 634 0.49 -15.01 -24.60
CA PHE A 634 1.69 -15.07 -23.78
C PHE A 634 1.71 -13.93 -22.75
N PHE A 635 1.42 -12.67 -23.13
CA PHE A 635 1.36 -11.53 -22.20
C PHE A 635 0.30 -11.72 -21.12
N ARG A 636 -0.91 -12.16 -21.47
CA ARG A 636 -1.99 -12.47 -20.51
C ARG A 636 -1.60 -13.59 -19.53
N LYS A 637 -0.91 -14.64 -20.01
CA LYS A 637 -0.38 -15.72 -19.16
C LYS A 637 0.72 -15.21 -18.21
N LEU A 638 1.65 -14.38 -18.71
CA LEU A 638 2.75 -13.82 -17.93
C LEU A 638 2.27 -12.83 -16.85
N ALA A 639 1.32 -11.95 -17.18
CA ALA A 639 0.67 -11.05 -16.21
C ALA A 639 0.03 -11.86 -15.07
N LYS A 640 -0.78 -12.88 -15.41
CA LYS A 640 -1.37 -13.80 -14.44
C LYS A 640 -0.34 -14.50 -13.56
N LEU A 641 0.77 -14.95 -14.13
CA LEU A 641 1.85 -15.61 -13.40
C LEU A 641 2.52 -14.65 -12.39
N ILE A 642 2.81 -13.41 -12.77
CA ILE A 642 3.38 -12.37 -11.89
C ILE A 642 2.40 -12.00 -10.77
N GLY A 643 1.13 -11.74 -11.10
CA GLY A 643 0.08 -11.45 -10.11
C GLY A 643 -0.18 -12.62 -9.16
N THR A 644 -0.08 -13.87 -9.65
CA THR A 644 -0.15 -15.08 -8.82
C THR A 644 1.06 -15.20 -7.89
N ARG A 645 2.27 -14.91 -8.35
CA ARG A 645 3.47 -14.88 -7.49
C ARG A 645 3.32 -13.87 -6.36
N SER A 646 2.89 -12.65 -6.67
CA SER A 646 2.61 -11.59 -5.70
C SER A 646 1.60 -12.05 -4.64
N ALA A 647 0.39 -12.43 -5.03
CA ALA A 647 -0.67 -12.85 -4.10
C ALA A 647 -0.28 -14.05 -3.22
N ARG A 648 0.51 -15.00 -3.76
CA ARG A 648 1.03 -16.15 -3.00
C ARG A 648 2.08 -15.72 -1.97
N LEU A 649 2.99 -14.82 -2.31
CA LEU A 649 3.97 -14.29 -1.37
C LEU A 649 3.31 -13.40 -0.29
N SER A 650 2.34 -12.55 -0.66
CA SER A 650 1.53 -11.75 0.28
C SER A 650 0.91 -12.59 1.41
N SER A 651 0.52 -13.83 1.12
CA SER A 651 -0.06 -14.73 2.12
C SER A 651 0.94 -15.16 3.21
N CYS A 652 2.25 -15.17 2.94
CA CYS A 652 3.26 -15.56 3.94
C CYS A 652 3.30 -14.58 5.12
N GLY A 653 3.13 -13.27 4.88
CA GLY A 653 3.07 -12.28 5.96
C GLY A 653 1.83 -12.47 6.86
N ILE A 654 0.67 -12.78 6.27
CA ILE A 654 -0.55 -13.11 7.02
C ILE A 654 -0.37 -14.43 7.79
N ALA A 655 0.15 -15.46 7.12
CA ALA A 655 0.39 -16.77 7.71
C ALA A 655 1.39 -16.71 8.88
N ALA A 656 2.40 -15.84 8.81
CA ALA A 656 3.36 -15.66 9.88
C ALA A 656 2.69 -15.07 11.14
N LEU A 657 1.86 -14.05 10.98
CA LEU A 657 1.09 -13.47 12.09
C LEU A 657 0.07 -14.47 12.66
N VAL A 658 -0.65 -15.21 11.80
CA VAL A 658 -1.58 -16.28 12.23
C VAL A 658 -0.86 -17.40 12.99
N THR A 659 0.37 -17.73 12.61
CA THR A 659 1.21 -18.74 13.27
C THR A 659 1.71 -18.22 14.62
N LYS A 660 2.34 -17.03 14.65
CA LYS A 660 2.88 -16.40 15.86
C LYS A 660 1.81 -16.26 16.95
N MET A 661 0.62 -15.79 16.57
CA MET A 661 -0.46 -15.49 17.52
C MET A 661 -1.43 -16.68 17.75
N GLY A 662 -1.17 -17.84 17.16
CA GLY A 662 -1.99 -19.05 17.36
C GLY A 662 -3.42 -18.96 16.83
N TYR A 663 -3.72 -18.05 15.90
CA TYR A 663 -5.09 -17.79 15.43
C TYR A 663 -5.67 -18.90 14.54
N LEU A 664 -4.85 -19.84 14.04
CA LEU A 664 -5.26 -20.84 13.04
C LEU A 664 -6.44 -21.74 13.47
N ASP A 665 -6.49 -22.14 14.74
CA ASP A 665 -7.48 -23.09 15.24
C ASP A 665 -8.86 -22.47 15.49
N LYS A 666 -8.90 -21.18 15.86
CA LYS A 666 -10.15 -20.42 15.99
C LYS A 666 -10.59 -19.78 14.66
N GLY A 667 -9.63 -19.49 13.78
CA GLY A 667 -9.81 -18.56 12.67
C GLY A 667 -9.65 -17.11 13.10
N CYS A 668 -9.56 -16.23 12.10
CA CYS A 668 -9.56 -14.77 12.29
C CYS A 668 -9.98 -14.06 11.00
N GLY A 669 -10.52 -12.85 11.17
CA GLY A 669 -10.69 -11.88 10.10
C GLY A 669 -9.37 -11.18 9.78
N VAL A 670 -9.14 -10.92 8.50
CA VAL A 670 -8.01 -10.14 7.99
C VAL A 670 -8.58 -9.01 7.11
N GLY A 671 -8.50 -7.79 7.61
CA GLY A 671 -8.87 -6.59 6.84
C GLY A 671 -7.76 -6.28 5.84
N ALA A 672 -8.01 -6.50 4.55
CA ALA A 672 -7.06 -6.21 3.48
C ALA A 672 -7.51 -4.98 2.67
N ASP A 673 -6.64 -3.99 2.53
CA ASP A 673 -6.88 -2.81 1.68
C ASP A 673 -5.80 -2.66 0.59
N GLY A 674 -6.00 -1.72 -0.31
CA GLY A 674 -5.07 -1.37 -1.38
C GLY A 674 -5.50 -1.92 -2.75
N SER A 675 -4.89 -1.36 -3.80
CA SER A 675 -5.28 -1.57 -5.19
C SER A 675 -5.05 -2.98 -5.73
N LEU A 676 -4.15 -3.78 -5.14
CA LEU A 676 -4.00 -5.19 -5.53
C LEU A 676 -5.18 -5.99 -5.01
N TYR A 677 -5.48 -5.90 -3.71
CA TYR A 677 -6.56 -6.68 -3.11
C TYR A 677 -7.93 -6.34 -3.69
N SER A 678 -8.20 -5.04 -3.88
CA SER A 678 -9.50 -4.54 -4.34
C SER A 678 -9.70 -4.53 -5.86
N LYS A 679 -8.63 -4.50 -6.68
CA LYS A 679 -8.73 -4.24 -8.13
C LYS A 679 -7.87 -5.14 -9.02
N TYR A 680 -6.96 -5.97 -8.49
CA TYR A 680 -6.18 -6.89 -9.32
C TYR A 680 -6.96 -8.21 -9.55
N PRO A 681 -7.12 -8.70 -10.80
CA PRO A 681 -8.01 -9.82 -11.10
C PRO A 681 -7.69 -11.10 -10.32
N GLY A 682 -8.65 -11.56 -9.50
CA GLY A 682 -8.54 -12.78 -8.69
C GLY A 682 -7.41 -12.78 -7.67
N PHE A 683 -6.92 -11.61 -7.23
CA PHE A 683 -5.85 -11.51 -6.25
C PHE A 683 -6.24 -12.09 -4.89
N ALA A 684 -7.42 -11.73 -4.38
CA ALA A 684 -7.97 -12.25 -3.13
C ALA A 684 -8.11 -13.79 -3.16
N ASP A 685 -8.61 -14.35 -4.26
CA ASP A 685 -8.76 -15.81 -4.41
C ASP A 685 -7.41 -16.54 -4.35
N ARG A 686 -6.38 -15.99 -5.00
CA ARG A 686 -5.01 -16.55 -5.00
C ARG A 686 -4.35 -16.46 -3.65
N LEU A 687 -4.59 -15.37 -2.92
CA LEU A 687 -4.13 -15.18 -1.55
C LEU A 687 -4.83 -16.17 -0.61
N HIS A 688 -6.14 -16.38 -0.72
CA HIS A 688 -6.87 -17.37 0.08
C HIS A 688 -6.42 -18.81 -0.25
N GLN A 689 -6.28 -19.16 -1.54
CA GLN A 689 -5.71 -20.44 -1.95
C GLN A 689 -4.27 -20.63 -1.44
N ALA A 690 -3.47 -19.57 -1.35
CA ALA A 690 -2.13 -19.65 -0.78
C ALA A 690 -2.14 -19.92 0.74
N LEU A 691 -3.14 -19.41 1.47
CA LEU A 691 -3.36 -19.74 2.88
C LEU A 691 -3.80 -21.21 3.07
N GLU A 692 -4.67 -21.72 2.20
CA GLU A 692 -4.98 -23.17 2.13
C GLU A 692 -3.74 -24.01 1.78
N ASP A 693 -2.93 -23.58 0.82
CA ASP A 693 -1.69 -24.27 0.43
C ASP A 693 -0.68 -24.35 1.59
N ILE A 694 -0.62 -23.32 2.45
CA ILE A 694 0.26 -23.26 3.62
C ILE A 694 -0.26 -24.18 4.74
N PHE A 695 -1.53 -24.04 5.15
CA PHE A 695 -2.08 -24.65 6.37
C PHE A 695 -2.98 -25.88 6.14
N GLY A 696 -3.23 -26.27 4.89
CA GLY A 696 -4.27 -27.23 4.54
C GLY A 696 -5.67 -26.64 4.77
N GLU A 697 -6.65 -27.49 5.05
CA GLU A 697 -8.06 -27.07 5.21
C GLU A 697 -8.27 -26.00 6.29
N LYS A 698 -7.42 -25.95 7.33
CA LYS A 698 -7.46 -24.90 8.35
C LYS A 698 -7.18 -23.49 7.80
N GLY A 699 -6.52 -23.36 6.65
CA GLY A 699 -6.35 -22.07 5.97
C GLY A 699 -7.68 -21.38 5.64
N ARG A 700 -8.77 -22.15 5.46
CA ARG A 700 -10.13 -21.63 5.27
C ARG A 700 -10.67 -20.87 6.47
N ASN A 701 -10.10 -21.04 7.66
CA ASN A 701 -10.49 -20.31 8.87
C ASN A 701 -9.98 -18.86 8.86
N ILE A 702 -9.04 -18.52 7.97
CA ILE A 702 -8.49 -17.17 7.81
C ILE A 702 -9.34 -16.44 6.77
N LYS A 703 -10.15 -15.48 7.20
CA LYS A 703 -11.12 -14.77 6.36
C LYS A 703 -10.59 -13.40 5.95
N THR A 704 -10.04 -13.32 4.74
CA THR A 704 -9.60 -12.06 4.13
C THR A 704 -10.77 -11.37 3.44
N TYR A 705 -10.93 -10.07 3.65
CA TYR A 705 -11.98 -9.25 3.03
C TYR A 705 -11.50 -7.80 2.89
N GLN A 706 -12.22 -7.00 2.08
CA GLN A 706 -11.90 -5.58 1.89
C GLN A 706 -12.03 -4.84 3.22
N ALA A 707 -10.97 -4.16 3.65
CA ALA A 707 -10.97 -3.45 4.92
C ALA A 707 -11.82 -2.18 4.89
N GLU A 708 -12.10 -1.68 6.10
CA GLU A 708 -12.71 -0.37 6.34
C GLU A 708 -11.68 0.76 6.17
N ASP A 709 -12.15 2.00 6.10
CA ASP A 709 -11.31 3.19 5.91
C ASP A 709 -10.37 3.44 7.10
N GLY A 710 -9.17 2.87 7.04
CA GLY A 710 -8.18 2.94 8.11
C GLY A 710 -7.67 4.35 8.38
N SER A 711 -7.28 5.09 7.34
CA SER A 711 -6.67 6.41 7.52
C SER A 711 -7.67 7.53 7.84
N GLY A 712 -8.96 7.35 7.54
CA GLY A 712 -10.05 8.21 7.97
C GLY A 712 -10.72 7.71 9.27
N VAL A 713 -11.53 6.67 9.16
CA VAL A 713 -12.38 6.15 10.25
C VAL A 713 -11.55 5.51 11.36
N GLY A 714 -10.53 4.73 11.02
CA GLY A 714 -9.64 4.12 12.01
C GLY A 714 -8.89 5.15 12.87
N SER A 715 -8.42 6.23 12.24
CA SER A 715 -7.79 7.36 12.93
C SER A 715 -8.73 8.06 13.91
N ALA A 716 -10.00 8.24 13.54
CA ALA A 716 -11.04 8.79 14.40
C ALA A 716 -11.41 7.85 15.58
N ILE A 717 -11.48 6.53 15.36
CA ILE A 717 -11.72 5.56 16.44
C ILE A 717 -10.53 5.54 17.41
N ILE A 718 -9.29 5.57 16.90
CA ILE A 718 -8.09 5.65 17.75
C ILE A 718 -8.08 6.97 18.55
N ALA A 719 -8.53 8.09 17.96
CA ALA A 719 -8.70 9.34 18.68
C ALA A 719 -9.76 9.22 19.81
N ALA A 720 -10.88 8.51 19.57
CA ALA A 720 -11.90 8.23 20.57
C ALA A 720 -11.38 7.37 21.73
N MET A 721 -10.76 6.22 21.40
CA MET A 721 -10.12 5.32 22.38
C MET A 721 -9.07 6.06 23.22
N THR A 722 -8.30 6.96 22.60
CA THR A 722 -7.25 7.74 23.27
C THR A 722 -7.80 8.83 24.16
N LYS A 723 -8.89 9.52 23.75
CA LYS A 723 -9.61 10.48 24.60
C LYS A 723 -10.12 9.78 25.86
N ALA A 724 -10.88 8.69 25.69
CA ALA A 724 -11.43 7.91 26.81
C ALA A 724 -10.33 7.36 27.74
N ARG A 725 -9.27 6.75 27.20
CA ARG A 725 -8.14 6.21 27.98
C ARG A 725 -7.47 7.30 28.84
N LYS A 726 -7.24 8.49 28.27
CA LYS A 726 -6.61 9.61 29.00
C LYS A 726 -7.56 10.23 30.03
N GLU A 727 -8.87 10.26 29.76
CA GLU A 727 -9.92 10.70 30.71
C GLU A 727 -10.10 9.72 31.89
N GLU A 728 -9.90 8.42 31.67
CA GLU A 728 -9.80 7.41 32.74
C GLU A 728 -8.48 7.45 33.52
N GLY A 729 -7.53 8.31 33.13
CA GLY A 729 -6.21 8.44 33.77
C GLY A 729 -5.22 7.30 33.44
N LYS A 730 -5.51 6.45 32.45
CA LYS A 730 -4.67 5.30 32.07
C LYS A 730 -3.51 5.73 31.16
N TYR A 731 -2.29 5.54 31.66
CA TYR A 731 -1.04 5.79 30.92
C TYR A 731 -0.99 7.17 30.23
N VAL A 732 -1.40 8.25 30.92
CA VAL A 732 -1.70 9.56 30.27
C VAL A 732 -0.54 10.15 29.46
N GLU A 733 0.70 9.93 29.90
CA GLU A 733 1.92 10.40 29.25
C GLU A 733 2.42 9.50 28.09
N VAL A 734 1.67 8.45 27.76
CA VAL A 734 2.01 7.35 26.82
C VAL A 734 0.90 7.22 25.77
#